data_AF-A0A150AAW4-F1
#
_entry.id   AF-A0A150AAW4-F1
#
_cell.length_a   1.000
_cell.length_b   1.000
_cell.length_c   1.000
_cell.angle_alpha   90.00
_cell.angle_beta   90.00
_cell.angle_gamma   90.00
#
_symmetry.space_group_name_H-M   'P 1'
#
loop_
_entity.id
_entity.type
_entity.pdbx_description
1 polymer ?
#
loop_
_entity_poly.entity_id
_entity_poly.type
_entity_poly.pdbx_seq_one_letter_code
_entity_poly.pdbx_strand_id
1 'polypeptide(L)'
;MKKRLEVIISIMIALTLISVDTFSQNSFPLFKDGKLADIYVSKTSAPQILRAVQDLQNDVKMVTGQKPRVVSNLKEVVNNTIIIGTIEDRNINKMYKKGILSEADEIENKWESFLLKSVQKPVSKINNALVLVGSDPMGTVYGIYEISQRIGVSPLYWWCDVVPQQKKEIIIEDCLLLPKEPSVKFRGIFINDEEALTQWSENTSKDKLHGNPSPEVYQRVFELLLRLKANTIWPAMMKRSSYFFESKNEDGKPINPLNAKKYGIYVGSSHCENMARNNYDEWHDWAEAHADQYDAKGVPVWDYTVNPKTIEAYWQERLEESKDYNMIYTLGIRGVHDSPFLYENLKNPTLENKVKLLQTVIDRQRQMIKETFGAEDAVPQVFVPYEETGELYNGESKDGKEKCEGVSIPEDVMMVWTEDNFGYARQLPRPYEQQRKGGNGIYYHLAYQGYPTAYDWLYTTPLPLIQEELQKVYDAKARQFWIVNVGDIKPAELGLQFFMELAYDINSYPKNTSKDFLEKSAQQQLGIDNYKAKEVADLMTTFHNLCRPKRPEAMTPFWDWTFQNNWMYHYYSLFDFGDESQRQIEQFEELENQAKSIYDELKTEAKAPFWHLAYYPIRATTLMLKKIEYYRKNVAYAKQGRFKSVNAYKVLSQKAEEEIQADLKYYNQQLKGGKWNGIMDPYALYNFKERVFDVANIPNNLVYDECFSEEAISDIGSVCEGQVNGNENVELRFSSFENNQRFIDVFNKGVQSQNWVIETDVEWLNFTKSSGEVEVEDRIWMSVDWSKIDVGTHQTNINVRGENGIVKTYPVKATKFDLQLREKSYMEGNGFIAIEAENYSSKNKVNGKIQWEEYKDFGYTGSSMFTKGAQKIEGNIKENSPRLDYTVYFSTTGTFYGELYRIPTLNEGKEKTCQIAIGLDDARPQILNGVRHKGQKVTAVMADGTKETWSWHKNVLLQMEKIPFKITVDKAGYHIFSVYQVDKGIGFDRIVICTDQQAETTQKRSLLGCPESYNTFNDQKEKNYASIPQFSNETTKVKTYPKPEPLTSINLNFAMYAMLDAHDFVPVNQRHIFNENINQFGWEKKDAKHIKFSHNESSERIPFWQRDGLKGKKESHFYVRLKKGIYTITYYMGDARIKEEMIYNQGLNYKMSFKMNGKLLMNNEDVLTGIQKIETVEVEILEDELLTLTLSGDWMINAMKIRPKKTH
;
A
#
# COMPACT_ATOMS: atom_id res chain seq x y z
N MET A 1 -42.68 65.42 39.53
CA MET A 1 -41.56 64.57 40.00
C MET A 1 -41.66 63.12 39.52
N LYS A 2 -42.80 62.42 39.62
CA LYS A 2 -42.94 61.00 39.20
C LYS A 2 -42.49 60.68 37.76
N LYS A 3 -42.90 61.47 36.76
CA LYS A 3 -42.49 61.26 35.36
C LYS A 3 -41.00 61.52 35.05
N ARG A 4 -40.27 62.26 35.90
CA ARG A 4 -38.81 62.43 35.74
C ARG A 4 -38.01 61.29 36.41
N LEU A 5 -38.59 60.64 37.43
CA LEU A 5 -37.97 59.51 38.11
C LEU A 5 -38.07 58.23 37.27
N GLU A 6 -39.18 58.01 36.57
CA GLU A 6 -39.36 56.86 35.68
C GLU A 6 -38.45 56.91 34.44
N VAL A 7 -38.18 58.09 33.88
CA VAL A 7 -37.24 58.24 32.75
C VAL A 7 -35.79 58.03 33.19
N ILE A 8 -35.40 58.47 34.39
CA ILE A 8 -34.04 58.23 34.92
C ILE A 8 -33.84 56.76 35.30
N ILE A 9 -34.86 56.09 35.85
CA ILE A 9 -34.80 54.66 36.17
C ILE A 9 -34.78 53.82 34.88
N SER A 10 -35.56 54.16 33.85
CA SER A 10 -35.49 53.46 32.56
C SER A 10 -34.18 53.70 31.81
N ILE A 11 -33.55 54.89 31.94
CA ILE A 11 -32.21 55.15 31.39
C ILE A 11 -31.12 54.43 32.20
N MET A 12 -31.25 54.30 33.53
CA MET A 12 -30.33 53.51 34.36
C MET A 12 -30.47 52.00 34.13
N ILE A 13 -31.68 51.48 33.88
CA ILE A 13 -31.92 50.07 33.54
C ILE A 13 -31.47 49.76 32.10
N ALA A 14 -31.63 50.70 31.15
CA ALA A 14 -31.07 50.57 29.80
C ALA A 14 -29.53 50.69 29.77
N LEU A 15 -28.91 51.44 30.69
CA LEU A 15 -27.45 51.51 30.84
C LEU A 15 -26.85 50.36 31.67
N THR A 16 -27.65 49.55 32.37
CA THR A 16 -27.21 48.34 33.09
C THR A 16 -27.49 47.03 32.34
N LEU A 17 -28.06 47.11 31.13
CA LEU A 17 -28.14 46.02 30.16
C LEU A 17 -27.10 46.15 29.04
N ILE A 18 -25.92 46.70 29.34
CA ILE A 18 -24.72 46.26 28.63
C ILE A 18 -24.45 44.88 29.20
N SER A 19 -24.78 43.82 28.46
CA SER A 19 -24.22 42.51 28.73
C SER A 19 -22.71 42.67 28.70
N VAL A 20 -22.09 42.75 29.87
CA VAL A 20 -20.71 42.33 29.98
C VAL A 20 -20.79 40.85 29.68
N ASP A 21 -20.50 40.48 28.43
CA ASP A 21 -20.22 39.10 28.04
C ASP A 21 -19.06 38.66 28.94
N THR A 22 -19.38 38.17 30.14
CA THR A 22 -18.44 37.46 30.97
C THR A 22 -18.22 36.14 30.27
N PHE A 23 -17.30 36.15 29.32
CA PHE A 23 -16.72 34.95 28.75
C PHE A 23 -16.39 33.99 29.90
N SER A 24 -16.71 32.71 29.71
CA SER A 24 -16.30 31.69 30.65
C SER A 24 -14.79 31.82 30.88
N GLN A 25 -14.31 31.49 32.08
CA GLN A 25 -12.87 31.49 32.38
C GLN A 25 -12.05 30.61 31.41
N ASN A 26 -12.71 29.81 30.56
CA ASN A 26 -12.13 28.83 29.65
C ASN A 26 -12.24 29.21 28.15
N SER A 27 -12.59 30.45 27.80
CA SER A 27 -12.72 30.91 26.40
C SER A 27 -11.84 32.13 26.12
N PHE A 28 -11.48 32.35 24.85
CA PHE A 28 -10.65 33.49 24.42
C PHE A 28 -11.14 34.12 23.10
N PRO A 29 -11.59 35.39 23.12
CA PRO A 29 -11.98 36.12 21.91
C PRO A 29 -10.75 36.63 21.14
N LEU A 30 -10.32 35.84 20.15
CA LEU A 30 -9.19 36.15 19.26
C LEU A 30 -9.56 37.24 18.25
N PHE A 31 -10.74 37.15 17.64
CA PHE A 31 -11.26 38.14 16.69
C PHE A 31 -12.74 38.36 16.97
N LYS A 32 -13.15 39.55 17.40
CA LYS A 32 -14.56 39.88 17.70
C LYS A 32 -14.80 41.37 17.49
N ASP A 33 -15.98 41.74 16.96
CA ASP A 33 -16.36 43.13 16.70
C ASP A 33 -15.33 43.93 15.89
N GLY A 34 -14.69 43.27 14.92
CA GLY A 34 -13.63 43.86 14.08
C GLY A 34 -12.30 44.11 14.80
N LYS A 35 -12.16 43.72 16.09
CA LYS A 35 -10.93 43.83 16.88
C LYS A 35 -10.21 42.49 16.91
N LEU A 36 -8.95 42.51 16.46
CA LEU A 36 -8.06 41.35 16.47
C LEU A 36 -7.10 41.41 17.67
N ALA A 37 -6.85 40.26 18.29
CA ALA A 37 -5.89 40.14 19.38
C ALA A 37 -4.44 40.42 18.91
N ASP A 38 -3.66 41.08 19.76
CA ASP A 38 -2.21 41.23 19.56
C ASP A 38 -1.49 39.92 19.92
N ILE A 39 -0.36 39.63 19.28
CA ILE A 39 0.51 38.51 19.66
C ILE A 39 1.74 39.08 20.39
N TYR A 40 1.96 38.69 21.64
CA TYR A 40 3.20 38.96 22.35
C TYR A 40 4.16 37.78 22.22
N VAL A 41 5.41 38.09 21.87
CA VAL A 41 6.56 37.17 21.95
C VAL A 41 7.83 37.97 22.28
N SER A 42 8.69 37.47 23.16
CA SER A 42 9.95 38.15 23.50
C SER A 42 10.90 38.16 22.29
N LYS A 43 11.63 39.27 22.08
CA LYS A 43 12.70 39.36 21.06
C LYS A 43 13.85 38.38 21.29
N THR A 44 14.03 37.92 22.53
CA THR A 44 15.08 36.96 22.91
C THR A 44 14.58 35.51 22.88
N SER A 45 13.35 35.26 22.43
CA SER A 45 12.84 33.90 22.28
C SER A 45 13.65 33.13 21.25
N ALA A 46 13.65 31.80 21.37
CA ALA A 46 14.34 30.93 20.43
C ALA A 46 13.89 31.20 18.97
N PRO A 47 14.80 31.12 17.97
CA PRO A 47 14.46 31.38 16.57
C PRO A 47 13.28 30.56 16.03
N GLN A 48 13.12 29.33 16.51
CA GLN A 48 12.03 28.41 16.16
C GLN A 48 10.67 29.02 16.52
N ILE A 49 10.56 29.62 17.72
CA ILE A 49 9.34 30.29 18.21
C ILE A 49 9.05 31.53 17.37
N LEU A 50 10.05 32.37 17.15
CA LEU A 50 9.89 33.61 16.37
C LEU A 50 9.43 33.35 14.93
N ARG A 51 9.92 32.26 14.33
CA ARG A 51 9.48 31.77 13.02
C ARG A 51 8.03 31.28 13.07
N ALA A 52 7.67 30.40 14.00
CA ALA A 52 6.31 29.86 14.11
C ALA A 52 5.26 30.95 14.42
N VAL A 53 5.61 32.02 15.14
CA VAL A 53 4.73 33.19 15.34
C VAL A 53 4.37 33.86 14.02
N GLN A 54 5.28 33.87 13.03
CA GLN A 54 4.99 34.42 11.69
C GLN A 54 4.00 33.55 10.93
N ASP A 55 4.09 32.22 11.09
CA ASP A 55 3.08 31.29 10.54
C ASP A 55 1.72 31.56 11.19
N LEU A 56 1.65 31.71 12.51
CA LEU A 56 0.39 32.07 13.19
C LEU A 56 -0.17 33.41 12.72
N GLN A 57 0.66 34.44 12.48
CA GLN A 57 0.18 35.69 11.89
C GLN A 57 -0.46 35.47 10.51
N ASN A 58 0.14 34.60 9.69
CA ASN A 58 -0.36 34.29 8.36
C ASN A 58 -1.63 33.44 8.43
N ASP A 59 -1.69 32.48 9.34
CA ASP A 59 -2.86 31.63 9.61
C ASP A 59 -4.06 32.47 10.05
N VAL A 60 -3.86 33.39 11.01
CA VAL A 60 -4.90 34.34 11.42
C VAL A 60 -5.33 35.23 10.25
N LYS A 61 -4.41 35.67 9.39
CA LYS A 61 -4.73 36.44 8.19
C LYS A 61 -5.56 35.62 7.19
N MET A 62 -5.25 34.34 6.98
CA MET A 62 -6.03 33.47 6.09
C MET A 62 -7.48 33.35 6.55
N VAL A 63 -7.70 33.24 7.87
CA VAL A 63 -9.04 33.04 8.45
C VAL A 63 -9.81 34.36 8.63
N THR A 64 -9.15 35.48 8.94
CA THR A 64 -9.84 36.76 9.30
C THR A 64 -9.71 37.84 8.24
N GLY A 65 -8.80 37.70 7.27
CA GLY A 65 -8.38 38.76 6.36
C GLY A 65 -7.46 39.82 6.98
N GLN A 66 -7.24 39.80 8.30
CA GLN A 66 -6.44 40.77 9.03
C GLN A 66 -5.16 40.15 9.59
N LYS A 67 -4.03 40.87 9.49
CA LYS A 67 -2.76 40.41 10.06
C LYS A 67 -2.65 40.90 11.51
N PRO A 68 -2.54 40.01 12.53
CA PRO A 68 -2.41 40.44 13.91
C PRO A 68 -1.07 41.14 14.13
N ARG A 69 -1.04 42.14 15.00
CA ARG A 69 0.19 42.84 15.35
C ARG A 69 1.01 41.98 16.31
N VAL A 70 2.32 41.85 16.03
CA VAL A 70 3.27 41.22 16.95
C VAL A 70 3.99 42.29 17.76
N VAL A 71 3.95 42.16 19.08
CA VAL A 71 4.61 43.06 20.03
C VAL A 71 5.61 42.28 20.88
N SER A 72 6.63 42.99 21.37
CA SER A 72 7.67 42.39 22.24
C SER A 72 7.66 42.93 23.66
N ASN A 73 6.69 43.80 23.96
CA ASN A 73 6.50 44.41 25.26
C ASN A 73 5.01 44.44 25.58
N LEU A 74 4.60 43.78 26.66
CA LEU A 74 3.19 43.71 27.06
C LEU A 74 2.55 45.09 27.31
N LYS A 75 3.35 46.15 27.55
CA LYS A 75 2.83 47.52 27.67
C LYS A 75 2.29 48.10 26.36
N GLU A 76 2.70 47.54 25.22
CA GLU A 76 2.30 47.98 23.88
C GLU A 76 0.98 47.33 23.42
N VAL A 77 0.50 46.29 24.12
CA VAL A 77 -0.77 45.60 23.83
C VAL A 77 -1.94 46.57 23.96
N VAL A 78 -2.83 46.59 22.96
CA VAL A 78 -3.99 47.50 22.91
C VAL A 78 -5.34 46.77 22.96
N ASN A 79 -5.37 45.46 22.66
CA ASN A 79 -6.57 44.61 22.68
C ASN A 79 -6.38 43.39 23.61
N ASN A 80 -7.20 42.35 23.47
CA ASN A 80 -6.86 41.02 23.96
C ASN A 80 -5.52 40.56 23.35
N THR A 81 -4.83 39.63 23.99
CA THR A 81 -3.53 39.18 23.48
C THR A 81 -3.29 37.69 23.60
N ILE A 82 -2.51 37.13 22.68
CA ILE A 82 -1.91 35.82 22.83
C ILE A 82 -0.48 36.04 23.37
N ILE A 83 -0.14 35.47 24.52
CA ILE A 83 1.18 35.57 25.14
C ILE A 83 1.92 34.26 24.93
N ILE A 84 3.02 34.29 24.18
CA ILE A 84 3.76 33.09 23.76
C ILE A 84 5.18 33.13 24.31
N GLY A 85 5.63 32.02 24.90
CA GLY A 85 7.02 31.83 25.31
C GLY A 85 7.24 30.58 26.15
N THR A 86 8.45 30.43 26.70
CA THR A 86 8.79 29.41 27.69
C THR A 86 8.63 29.96 29.11
N ILE A 87 8.73 29.09 30.12
CA ILE A 87 8.64 29.48 31.55
C ILE A 87 9.72 30.49 31.99
N GLU A 88 10.81 30.57 31.23
CA GLU A 88 11.93 31.50 31.43
C GLU A 88 11.62 32.94 30.98
N ASP A 89 10.61 33.15 30.13
CA ASP A 89 10.20 34.50 29.75
C ASP A 89 9.80 35.31 30.98
N ARG A 90 10.35 36.52 31.10
CA ARG A 90 10.20 37.36 32.29
C ARG A 90 8.73 37.67 32.63
N ASN A 91 7.86 37.80 31.64
CA ASN A 91 6.45 38.09 31.86
C ASN A 91 5.67 36.83 32.23
N ILE A 92 5.93 35.72 31.54
CA ILE A 92 5.36 34.40 31.87
C ILE A 92 5.77 33.97 33.29
N ASN A 93 7.07 34.08 33.62
CA ASN A 93 7.59 33.75 34.95
C ASN A 93 6.94 34.57 36.07
N LYS A 94 6.65 35.86 35.81
CA LYS A 94 5.91 36.70 36.78
C LYS A 94 4.47 36.24 36.97
N MET A 95 3.80 35.78 35.91
CA MET A 95 2.44 35.23 36.02
C MET A 95 2.45 33.90 36.77
N TYR A 96 3.42 33.03 36.46
CA TYR A 96 3.67 31.78 37.17
C TYR A 96 3.91 32.00 38.67
N LYS A 97 4.86 32.86 39.07
CA LYS A 97 5.16 33.18 40.48
C LYS A 97 3.99 33.81 41.26
N LYS A 98 2.99 34.37 40.56
CA LYS A 98 1.76 34.90 41.16
C LYS A 98 0.66 33.85 41.31
N GLY A 99 0.92 32.59 40.93
CA GLY A 99 -0.07 31.51 40.96
C GLY A 99 -1.11 31.57 39.82
N ILE A 100 -0.90 32.42 38.80
CA ILE A 100 -1.84 32.55 37.68
C ILE A 100 -1.74 31.34 36.73
N LEU A 101 -0.55 30.74 36.65
CA LEU A 101 -0.21 29.62 35.76
C LEU A 101 0.24 28.38 36.56
N SER A 102 -0.41 28.06 37.68
CA SER A 102 -0.05 26.90 38.52
C SER A 102 -0.16 25.56 37.77
N GLU A 103 -0.92 25.49 36.68
CA GLU A 103 -0.99 24.30 35.82
C GLU A 103 0.30 24.07 35.01
N ALA A 104 1.22 25.04 35.01
CA ALA A 104 2.57 24.89 34.47
C ALA A 104 3.55 24.28 35.48
N ASP A 105 3.09 23.88 36.67
CA ASP A 105 3.92 23.16 37.63
C ASP A 105 4.54 21.92 36.93
N GLU A 106 5.85 21.74 37.11
CA GLU A 106 6.66 20.68 36.48
C GLU A 106 6.79 20.74 34.95
N ILE A 107 6.32 21.80 34.27
CA ILE A 107 6.43 21.89 32.80
C ILE A 107 7.89 21.83 32.33
N GLU A 108 8.83 22.36 33.10
CA GLU A 108 10.27 22.36 32.78
C GLU A 108 10.89 20.95 32.75
N ASN A 109 10.24 19.97 33.39
CA ASN A 109 10.70 18.57 33.41
C ASN A 109 10.11 17.73 32.27
N LYS A 110 9.27 18.31 31.41
CA LYS A 110 8.58 17.62 30.33
C LYS A 110 9.25 17.89 28.98
N TRP A 111 9.33 16.86 28.15
CA TRP A 111 9.80 16.96 26.78
C TRP A 111 8.71 17.50 25.85
N GLU A 112 9.01 18.56 25.08
CA GLU A 112 8.17 19.08 23.98
C GLU A 112 6.69 19.29 24.33
N SER A 113 6.43 19.73 25.57
CA SER A 113 5.09 19.89 26.12
C SER A 113 4.71 21.36 26.20
N PHE A 114 3.41 21.66 26.27
CA PHE A 114 2.93 23.02 26.47
C PHE A 114 1.67 23.11 27.35
N LEU A 115 1.53 24.24 28.04
CA LEU A 115 0.30 24.70 28.66
C LEU A 115 -0.36 25.73 27.73
N LEU A 116 -1.64 25.56 27.46
CA LEU A 116 -2.50 26.62 26.91
C LEU A 116 -3.51 27.01 27.99
N LYS A 117 -3.63 28.31 28.31
CA LYS A 117 -4.57 28.80 29.34
C LYS A 117 -5.16 30.16 28.97
N SER A 118 -6.49 30.31 29.00
CA SER A 118 -7.12 31.64 29.00
C SER A 118 -7.03 32.27 30.40
N VAL A 119 -6.65 33.54 30.46
CA VAL A 119 -6.47 34.30 31.70
C VAL A 119 -7.16 35.65 31.57
N GLN A 120 -8.01 35.97 32.54
CA GLN A 120 -8.61 37.30 32.66
C GLN A 120 -7.71 38.22 33.49
N LYS A 121 -7.56 39.46 33.03
CA LYS A 121 -6.76 40.51 33.70
C LYS A 121 -5.34 40.06 34.12
N PRO A 122 -4.55 39.42 33.24
CA PRO A 122 -3.22 38.92 33.59
C PRO A 122 -2.25 40.03 34.05
N VAL A 123 -2.45 41.24 33.50
CA VAL A 123 -1.79 42.49 33.89
C VAL A 123 -2.80 43.63 33.76
N SER A 124 -2.56 44.76 34.43
CA SER A 124 -3.54 45.84 34.64
C SER A 124 -4.15 46.48 33.38
N LYS A 125 -3.53 46.31 32.20
CA LYS A 125 -3.99 46.86 30.91
C LYS A 125 -4.58 45.85 29.93
N ILE A 126 -4.54 44.56 30.25
CA ILE A 126 -4.96 43.48 29.35
C ILE A 126 -6.22 42.86 29.93
N ASN A 127 -7.32 42.85 29.19
CA ASN A 127 -8.59 42.31 29.68
C ASN A 127 -8.61 40.78 29.65
N ASN A 128 -8.21 40.18 28.52
CA ASN A 128 -8.10 38.73 28.33
C ASN A 128 -6.78 38.41 27.64
N ALA A 129 -6.13 37.32 28.07
CA ALA A 129 -5.00 36.74 27.37
C ALA A 129 -5.15 35.23 27.19
N LEU A 130 -4.74 34.73 26.02
CA LEU A 130 -4.44 33.32 25.83
C LEU A 130 -2.95 33.11 26.05
N VAL A 131 -2.58 32.48 27.15
CA VAL A 131 -1.19 32.25 27.52
C VAL A 131 -0.77 30.87 27.06
N LEU A 132 0.26 30.82 26.22
CA LEU A 132 0.93 29.61 25.76
C LEU A 132 2.33 29.55 26.40
N VAL A 133 2.56 28.52 27.22
CA VAL A 133 3.84 28.25 27.87
C VAL A 133 4.37 26.92 27.39
N GLY A 134 5.50 26.88 26.70
CA GLY A 134 6.20 25.62 26.39
C GLY A 134 7.20 25.22 27.48
N SER A 135 7.43 23.91 27.61
CA SER A 135 8.55 23.36 28.39
C SER A 135 9.90 23.75 27.78
N ASP A 136 9.96 23.74 26.45
CA ASP A 136 11.11 24.06 25.63
C ASP A 136 10.65 24.81 24.35
N PRO A 137 11.58 25.23 23.46
CA PRO A 137 11.20 25.89 22.21
C PRO A 137 10.24 25.11 21.33
N MET A 138 10.36 23.78 21.28
CA MET A 138 9.57 22.93 20.39
C MET A 138 8.16 22.68 20.95
N GLY A 139 8.03 22.47 22.26
CA GLY A 139 6.73 22.46 22.94
C GLY A 139 5.97 23.77 22.70
N THR A 140 6.66 24.91 22.74
CA THR A 140 6.06 26.22 22.40
C THR A 140 5.60 26.26 20.93
N VAL A 141 6.40 25.76 19.99
CA VAL A 141 6.03 25.68 18.55
C VAL A 141 4.80 24.81 18.34
N TYR A 142 4.67 23.67 19.02
CA TYR A 142 3.49 22.82 18.91
C TYR A 142 2.23 23.47 19.47
N GLY A 143 2.35 24.23 20.56
CA GLY A 143 1.24 25.03 21.06
C GLY A 143 0.83 26.17 20.11
N ILE A 144 1.76 26.72 19.33
CA ILE A 144 1.43 27.70 18.29
C ILE A 144 0.58 27.04 17.20
N TYR A 145 0.99 25.87 16.71
CA TYR A 145 0.22 25.15 15.68
C TYR A 145 -1.09 24.56 16.22
N GLU A 146 -1.19 24.26 17.52
CA GLU A 146 -2.47 23.95 18.18
C GLU A 146 -3.45 25.14 18.07
N ILE A 147 -2.98 26.38 18.28
CA ILE A 147 -3.81 27.58 18.08
C ILE A 147 -4.22 27.69 16.60
N SER A 148 -3.28 27.51 15.66
CA SER A 148 -3.57 27.50 14.22
C SER A 148 -4.65 26.48 13.83
N GLN A 149 -4.57 25.26 14.37
CA GLN A 149 -5.55 24.22 14.13
C GLN A 149 -6.93 24.62 14.69
N ARG A 150 -6.98 25.16 15.91
CA ARG A 150 -8.23 25.61 16.57
C ARG A 150 -8.92 26.76 15.85
N ILE A 151 -8.19 27.65 15.19
CA ILE A 151 -8.82 28.71 14.37
C ILE A 151 -9.35 28.19 13.03
N GLY A 152 -8.95 26.97 12.62
CA GLY A 152 -9.45 26.27 11.43
C GLY A 152 -8.43 26.12 10.31
N VAL A 153 -7.13 26.27 10.57
CA VAL A 153 -6.07 26.03 9.57
C VAL A 153 -5.59 24.60 9.69
N SER A 154 -5.84 23.80 8.65
CA SER A 154 -5.40 22.41 8.59
C SER A 154 -3.87 22.28 8.49
N PRO A 155 -3.27 21.24 9.09
CA PRO A 155 -1.90 20.83 8.77
C PRO A 155 -1.66 20.61 7.26
N LEU A 156 -2.71 20.21 6.54
CA LEU A 156 -2.69 19.89 5.11
C LEU A 156 -3.14 21.04 4.21
N TYR A 157 -3.28 22.27 4.73
CA TYR A 157 -3.73 23.44 3.95
C TYR A 157 -2.93 23.66 2.66
N TRP A 158 -1.64 23.39 2.71
CA TRP A 158 -0.78 23.48 1.54
C TRP A 158 -0.68 22.15 0.78
N TRP A 159 -0.52 21.02 1.46
CA TRP A 159 -0.27 19.73 0.81
C TRP A 159 -1.51 19.09 0.14
N CYS A 160 -2.72 19.44 0.57
CA CYS A 160 -3.98 18.98 -0.02
C CYS A 160 -4.91 20.12 -0.43
N ASP A 161 -4.37 21.34 -0.60
CA ASP A 161 -5.13 22.53 -1.02
C ASP A 161 -6.34 22.88 -0.13
N VAL A 162 -6.29 22.52 1.16
CA VAL A 162 -7.37 22.84 2.12
C VAL A 162 -7.43 24.35 2.31
N VAL A 163 -8.60 24.93 2.03
CA VAL A 163 -8.84 26.36 2.18
C VAL A 163 -9.48 26.63 3.54
N PRO A 164 -8.80 27.35 4.47
CA PRO A 164 -9.39 27.70 5.76
C PRO A 164 -10.64 28.57 5.56
N GLN A 165 -11.71 28.27 6.32
CA GLN A 165 -12.94 29.06 6.23
C GLN A 165 -12.73 30.47 6.80
N GLN A 166 -13.20 31.49 6.07
CA GLN A 166 -13.16 32.85 6.58
C GLN A 166 -14.20 33.05 7.70
N LYS A 167 -13.78 33.67 8.80
CA LYS A 167 -14.61 33.91 9.98
C LYS A 167 -14.62 35.39 10.37
N LYS A 168 -15.83 35.93 10.62
CA LYS A 168 -16.03 37.30 11.11
C LYS A 168 -15.80 37.42 12.63
N GLU A 169 -15.89 36.30 13.33
CA GLU A 169 -15.64 36.17 14.76
C GLU A 169 -14.92 34.84 15.03
N ILE A 170 -13.95 34.86 15.94
CA ILE A 170 -13.21 33.71 16.42
C ILE A 170 -13.13 33.80 17.94
N ILE A 171 -13.89 32.94 18.61
CA ILE A 171 -13.76 32.65 20.03
C ILE A 171 -13.16 31.24 20.12
N ILE A 172 -11.99 31.12 20.74
CA ILE A 172 -11.38 29.83 21.03
C ILE A 172 -12.01 29.34 22.33
N GLU A 173 -12.69 28.20 22.27
CA GLU A 173 -13.24 27.52 23.44
C GLU A 173 -12.22 26.54 24.02
N ASP A 174 -12.50 26.04 25.22
CA ASP A 174 -11.69 25.04 25.94
C ASP A 174 -10.20 25.38 25.99
N CYS A 175 -9.91 26.63 26.37
CA CYS A 175 -8.58 27.21 26.38
C CYS A 175 -7.69 26.73 27.52
N LEU A 176 -8.03 25.67 28.25
CA LEU A 176 -7.14 25.00 29.20
C LEU A 176 -6.69 23.65 28.63
N LEU A 177 -5.45 23.60 28.14
CA LEU A 177 -4.75 22.36 27.80
C LEU A 177 -3.57 22.17 28.75
N LEU A 178 -3.61 21.08 29.52
CA LEU A 178 -2.55 20.77 30.47
C LEU A 178 -1.30 20.22 29.76
N PRO A 179 -0.10 20.51 30.27
CA PRO A 179 1.15 19.94 29.75
C PRO A 179 1.13 18.41 29.73
N LYS A 180 1.27 17.81 28.55
CA LYS A 180 1.41 16.37 28.31
C LYS A 180 2.60 16.12 27.38
N GLU A 181 3.46 15.18 27.76
CA GLU A 181 4.56 14.75 26.89
C GLU A 181 4.01 13.96 25.69
N PRO A 182 4.64 14.10 24.51
CA PRO A 182 4.37 13.21 23.40
C PRO A 182 4.58 11.75 23.79
N SER A 183 3.73 10.86 23.28
CA SER A 183 3.82 9.42 23.54
C SER A 183 5.11 8.82 22.98
N VAL A 184 5.64 9.41 21.90
CA VAL A 184 6.89 9.03 21.25
C VAL A 184 7.82 10.22 21.14
N LYS A 185 9.06 10.04 21.59
CA LYS A 185 10.05 11.12 21.71
C LYS A 185 10.53 11.67 20.36
N PHE A 186 11.04 10.80 19.49
CA PHE A 186 11.41 11.12 18.10
C PHE A 186 10.35 10.56 17.17
N ARG A 187 9.69 11.43 16.42
CA ARG A 187 8.56 11.07 15.54
C ARG A 187 8.66 11.82 14.23
N GLY A 188 8.58 11.12 13.11
CA GLY A 188 8.96 11.69 11.82
C GLY A 188 8.64 10.85 10.61
N ILE A 189 9.06 11.36 9.46
CA ILE A 189 8.87 10.70 8.15
C ILE A 189 10.21 10.31 7.54
N PHE A 190 10.17 9.29 6.69
CA PHE A 190 11.19 9.02 5.69
C PHE A 190 10.60 9.36 4.31
N ILE A 191 11.21 10.34 3.64
CA ILE A 191 10.97 10.59 2.22
C ILE A 191 11.83 9.59 1.46
N ASN A 192 11.19 8.62 0.82
CA ASN A 192 11.81 7.55 0.05
C ASN A 192 10.99 7.34 -1.22
N ASP A 193 11.46 6.54 -2.17
CA ASP A 193 10.73 6.24 -3.40
C ASP A 193 10.24 7.54 -4.08
N GLU A 194 11.07 8.59 -3.98
CA GLU A 194 10.68 10.00 -4.12
C GLU A 194 10.75 10.54 -5.53
N GLU A 195 10.68 9.68 -6.55
CA GLU A 195 10.84 10.09 -7.94
C GLU A 195 9.75 11.09 -8.36
N ALA A 196 8.51 10.95 -7.88
CA ALA A 196 7.43 11.87 -8.22
C ALA A 196 7.55 13.21 -7.48
N LEU A 197 8.01 13.21 -6.23
CA LEU A 197 8.30 14.41 -5.44
C LEU A 197 9.46 15.18 -6.05
N THR A 198 10.50 14.46 -6.47
CA THR A 198 11.66 15.03 -7.16
C THR A 198 11.23 15.66 -8.48
N GLN A 199 10.45 14.95 -9.29
CA GLN A 199 9.96 15.50 -10.54
C GLN A 199 9.05 16.72 -10.32
N TRP A 200 8.15 16.63 -9.36
CA TRP A 200 7.26 17.74 -9.01
C TRP A 200 8.07 18.96 -8.56
N SER A 201 9.13 18.76 -7.76
CA SER A 201 10.08 19.80 -7.37
C SER A 201 10.71 20.46 -8.60
N GLU A 202 11.24 19.68 -9.55
CA GLU A 202 11.82 20.21 -10.80
C GLU A 202 10.80 21.00 -11.65
N ASN A 203 9.56 20.51 -11.73
CA ASN A 203 8.51 21.10 -12.55
C ASN A 203 7.97 22.41 -11.96
N THR A 204 8.02 22.57 -10.64
CA THR A 204 7.34 23.66 -9.92
C THR A 204 8.29 24.63 -9.21
N SER A 205 9.54 24.25 -9.00
CA SER A 205 10.57 25.11 -8.42
C SER A 205 11.19 26.04 -9.48
N LYS A 206 11.73 27.17 -9.01
CA LYS A 206 12.46 28.10 -9.88
C LYS A 206 13.81 27.55 -10.32
N ASP A 207 14.38 26.66 -9.51
CA ASP A 207 15.66 26.02 -9.75
C ASP A 207 15.44 24.67 -10.44
N LYS A 208 15.45 24.67 -11.77
CA LYS A 208 15.15 23.49 -12.59
C LYS A 208 16.38 22.61 -12.86
N LEU A 209 17.54 22.97 -12.31
CA LEU A 209 18.83 22.43 -12.73
C LEU A 209 19.38 21.34 -11.80
N HIS A 210 18.77 21.15 -10.64
CA HIS A 210 19.19 20.18 -9.64
C HIS A 210 18.02 19.23 -9.41
N GLY A 211 18.15 17.97 -9.82
CA GLY A 211 17.09 16.96 -9.78
C GLY A 211 16.72 16.53 -8.36
N ASN A 212 16.43 17.48 -7.48
CA ASN A 212 16.32 17.27 -6.04
C ASN A 212 15.04 17.93 -5.52
N PRO A 213 14.45 17.43 -4.43
CA PRO A 213 13.58 18.26 -3.60
C PRO A 213 14.34 19.52 -3.15
N SER A 214 13.90 20.69 -3.63
CA SER A 214 14.64 21.93 -3.41
C SER A 214 14.64 22.34 -1.93
N PRO A 215 15.56 23.23 -1.48
CA PRO A 215 15.49 23.78 -0.14
C PRO A 215 14.15 24.42 0.23
N GLU A 216 13.43 25.00 -0.74
CA GLU A 216 12.08 25.51 -0.56
C GLU A 216 11.05 24.40 -0.33
N VAL A 217 11.18 23.28 -1.04
CA VAL A 217 10.36 22.08 -0.80
C VAL A 217 10.60 21.56 0.61
N TYR A 218 11.86 21.42 1.04
CA TYR A 218 12.17 21.01 2.41
C TYR A 218 11.63 21.95 3.49
N GLN A 219 11.59 23.27 3.26
CA GLN A 219 10.92 24.19 4.17
C GLN A 219 9.41 23.89 4.30
N ARG A 220 8.74 23.50 3.21
CA ARG A 220 7.33 23.05 3.23
C ARG A 220 7.15 21.71 3.94
N VAL A 221 8.12 20.82 3.81
CA VAL A 221 8.16 19.55 4.56
C VAL A 221 8.31 19.83 6.05
N PHE A 222 9.25 20.69 6.46
CA PHE A 222 9.45 21.01 7.88
C PHE A 222 8.23 21.72 8.48
N GLU A 223 7.57 22.61 7.73
CA GLU A 223 6.30 23.20 8.18
C GLU A 223 5.22 22.13 8.39
N LEU A 224 5.06 21.19 7.44
CA LEU A 224 4.12 20.07 7.58
C LEU A 224 4.42 19.23 8.83
N LEU A 225 5.68 18.84 9.03
CA LEU A 225 6.10 18.06 10.19
C LEU A 225 5.74 18.78 11.49
N LEU A 226 6.05 20.07 11.63
CA LEU A 226 5.73 20.79 12.86
C LEU A 226 4.22 20.96 13.08
N ARG A 227 3.43 21.14 12.01
CA ARG A 227 1.96 21.19 12.09
C ARG A 227 1.35 19.85 12.51
N LEU A 228 1.99 18.74 12.13
CA LEU A 228 1.69 17.39 12.59
C LEU A 228 2.34 17.05 13.94
N LYS A 229 2.95 18.06 14.60
CA LYS A 229 3.67 17.92 15.86
C LYS A 229 4.83 16.93 15.81
N ALA A 230 5.43 16.69 14.65
CA ALA A 230 6.62 15.85 14.44
C ALA A 230 7.94 16.62 14.65
N ASN A 231 9.06 15.91 14.82
CA ASN A 231 10.39 16.50 15.05
C ASN A 231 11.55 15.81 14.33
N THR A 232 11.32 14.74 13.57
CA THR A 232 12.39 13.94 12.96
C THR A 232 12.15 13.76 11.46
N ILE A 233 13.22 13.64 10.67
CA ILE A 233 13.17 13.31 9.24
C ILE A 233 14.33 12.38 8.84
N TRP A 234 14.04 11.40 7.99
CA TRP A 234 15.00 10.83 7.05
C TRP A 234 14.73 11.46 5.67
N PRO A 235 15.67 12.23 5.12
CA PRO A 235 15.47 12.96 3.87
C PRO A 235 15.47 12.03 2.65
N ALA A 236 15.08 12.59 1.50
CA ALA A 236 15.27 11.97 0.18
C ALA A 236 16.73 11.53 0.00
N MET A 237 16.91 10.34 -0.58
CA MET A 237 18.20 9.67 -0.67
C MET A 237 18.41 8.85 -1.96
N MET A 238 17.36 8.64 -2.77
CA MET A 238 17.45 7.90 -4.02
C MET A 238 18.43 8.60 -4.96
N LYS A 239 19.14 7.87 -5.83
CA LYS A 239 20.16 8.44 -6.74
C LYS A 239 19.60 9.47 -7.71
N ARG A 240 18.30 9.39 -8.02
CA ARG A 240 17.63 10.44 -8.80
C ARG A 240 17.66 11.79 -8.08
N SER A 241 17.69 11.78 -6.75
CA SER A 241 17.71 12.93 -5.87
C SER A 241 19.11 13.23 -5.32
N SER A 242 19.36 14.51 -5.15
CA SER A 242 20.45 15.09 -4.37
C SER A 242 20.51 14.55 -2.94
N TYR A 243 21.65 14.09 -2.43
CA TYR A 243 21.84 13.96 -1.00
C TYR A 243 21.59 15.29 -0.26
N PHE A 244 20.98 15.18 0.93
CA PHE A 244 20.45 16.32 1.70
C PHE A 244 21.46 17.44 1.99
N PHE A 245 22.75 17.15 2.02
CA PHE A 245 23.83 18.09 2.32
C PHE A 245 24.45 18.76 1.08
N GLU A 246 24.01 18.42 -0.14
CA GLU A 246 24.65 18.89 -1.39
C GLU A 246 24.59 20.42 -1.52
N SER A 247 23.40 21.02 -1.44
CA SER A 247 23.23 22.46 -1.67
C SER A 247 23.92 23.30 -0.58
N LYS A 248 24.88 24.15 -0.98
CA LYS A 248 25.61 25.05 -0.08
C LYS A 248 25.21 26.51 -0.24
N ASN A 249 25.25 27.27 0.85
CA ASN A 249 25.17 28.73 0.80
C ASN A 249 26.52 29.36 0.38
N GLU A 250 26.58 30.69 0.32
CA GLU A 250 27.80 31.44 -0.04
C GLU A 250 29.00 31.17 0.88
N ASP A 251 28.78 30.72 2.11
CA ASP A 251 29.82 30.37 3.10
C ASP A 251 30.23 28.88 3.01
N GLY A 252 29.73 28.13 2.03
CA GLY A 252 29.99 26.69 1.90
C GLY A 252 29.22 25.81 2.89
N LYS A 253 28.24 26.36 3.64
CA LYS A 253 27.44 25.58 4.61
C LYS A 253 26.21 24.95 3.95
N PRO A 254 25.86 23.70 4.30
CA PRO A 254 24.73 23.01 3.71
C PRO A 254 23.38 23.65 4.11
N ILE A 255 22.58 24.02 3.12
CA ILE A 255 21.34 24.80 3.28
C ILE A 255 20.25 23.99 3.99
N ASN A 256 20.03 22.73 3.61
CA ASN A 256 18.95 21.94 4.19
C ASN A 256 19.18 21.59 5.67
N PRO A 257 20.39 21.19 6.12
CA PRO A 257 20.69 21.05 7.55
C PRO A 257 20.53 22.35 8.34
N LEU A 258 20.91 23.50 7.76
CA LEU A 258 20.67 24.81 8.37
C LEU A 258 19.16 25.10 8.52
N ASN A 259 18.38 24.79 7.48
CA ASN A 259 16.92 24.91 7.52
C ASN A 259 16.32 23.97 8.58
N ALA A 260 16.71 22.70 8.62
CA ALA A 260 16.23 21.75 9.63
C ALA A 260 16.50 22.24 11.06
N LYS A 261 17.72 22.70 11.34
CA LYS A 261 18.09 23.30 12.65
C LYS A 261 17.24 24.53 12.99
N LYS A 262 16.98 25.41 12.02
CA LYS A 262 16.13 26.61 12.18
C LYS A 262 14.68 26.24 12.50
N TYR A 263 14.19 25.11 12.01
CA TYR A 263 12.87 24.57 12.33
C TYR A 263 12.85 23.71 13.60
N GLY A 264 14.02 23.28 14.09
CA GLY A 264 14.17 22.39 15.24
C GLY A 264 14.01 20.91 14.91
N ILE A 265 14.13 20.53 13.64
CA ILE A 265 14.00 19.15 13.16
C ILE A 265 15.33 18.41 13.34
N TYR A 266 15.25 17.18 13.87
CA TYR A 266 16.35 16.22 13.90
C TYR A 266 16.43 15.49 12.55
N VAL A 267 17.63 15.43 11.99
CA VAL A 267 17.93 14.78 10.72
C VAL A 267 18.62 13.45 11.03
N GLY A 268 17.96 12.35 10.69
CA GLY A 268 18.57 11.03 10.66
C GLY A 268 18.84 10.58 9.23
N SER A 269 19.19 9.31 9.09
CA SER A 269 19.39 8.65 7.82
C SER A 269 18.89 7.21 7.90
N SER A 270 18.54 6.61 6.77
CA SER A 270 18.01 5.25 6.71
C SER A 270 19.06 4.21 7.15
N HIS A 271 18.65 2.96 7.27
CA HIS A 271 19.47 1.86 7.78
C HIS A 271 20.71 1.52 6.95
N CYS A 272 20.78 1.98 5.70
CA CYS A 272 21.91 1.79 4.80
C CYS A 272 22.77 3.04 4.65
N GLU A 273 22.45 4.13 5.35
CA GLU A 273 23.12 5.43 5.26
C GLU A 273 23.90 5.73 6.55
N ASN A 274 24.89 4.88 6.83
CA ASN A 274 25.60 4.89 8.10
C ASN A 274 26.36 6.22 8.33
N MET A 275 26.38 6.70 9.57
CA MET A 275 27.05 7.95 9.97
C MET A 275 26.57 9.21 9.20
N ALA A 276 25.28 9.25 8.84
CA ALA A 276 24.62 10.34 8.11
C ALA A 276 25.18 10.59 6.69
N ARG A 277 25.62 9.51 6.03
CA ARG A 277 26.08 9.52 4.65
C ARG A 277 25.05 8.87 3.73
N ASN A 278 24.61 9.59 2.70
CA ASN A 278 23.84 8.97 1.64
C ASN A 278 24.79 8.15 0.75
N ASN A 279 24.95 6.88 1.08
CA ASN A 279 25.88 6.01 0.36
C ASN A 279 25.46 5.76 -1.10
N TYR A 280 24.19 5.98 -1.45
CA TYR A 280 23.69 5.68 -2.79
C TYR A 280 24.09 6.75 -3.81
N ASP A 281 23.93 8.02 -3.45
CA ASP A 281 24.28 9.15 -4.31
C ASP A 281 25.73 9.63 -4.08
N GLU A 282 26.22 9.67 -2.83
CA GLU A 282 27.50 10.32 -2.50
C GLU A 282 28.74 9.42 -2.67
N TRP A 283 28.65 8.12 -2.38
CA TRP A 283 29.84 7.28 -2.18
C TRP A 283 30.72 7.19 -3.43
N HIS A 284 30.11 6.97 -4.59
CA HIS A 284 30.85 6.69 -5.82
C HIS A 284 31.74 7.87 -6.24
N ASP A 285 31.16 9.06 -6.31
CA ASP A 285 31.87 10.27 -6.72
C ASP A 285 32.94 10.65 -5.69
N TRP A 286 32.64 10.48 -4.40
CA TRP A 286 33.62 10.69 -3.33
C TRP A 286 34.78 9.69 -3.43
N ALA A 287 34.48 8.40 -3.64
CA ALA A 287 35.48 7.34 -3.78
C ALA A 287 36.39 7.56 -5.00
N GLU A 288 35.82 7.98 -6.14
CA GLU A 288 36.59 8.31 -7.35
C GLU A 288 37.54 9.50 -7.11
N ALA A 289 37.06 10.55 -6.43
CA ALA A 289 37.90 11.70 -6.06
C ALA A 289 39.04 11.36 -5.08
N HIS A 290 38.92 10.25 -4.34
CA HIS A 290 39.90 9.77 -3.36
C HIS A 290 40.60 8.47 -3.79
N ALA A 291 40.68 8.19 -5.10
CA ALA A 291 41.44 7.07 -5.63
C ALA A 291 42.90 7.10 -5.15
N ASP A 292 43.45 5.92 -4.83
CA ASP A 292 44.82 5.75 -4.30
C ASP A 292 45.11 6.47 -2.96
N GLN A 293 44.07 6.86 -2.20
CA GLN A 293 44.18 7.43 -0.85
C GLN A 293 43.70 6.46 0.23
N TYR A 294 44.03 6.73 1.50
CA TYR A 294 43.57 5.94 2.66
C TYR A 294 43.83 4.43 2.54
N ASP A 295 44.99 4.05 2.00
CA ASP A 295 45.44 2.68 1.69
C ASP A 295 44.70 1.98 0.53
N ALA A 296 43.75 2.63 -0.14
CA ALA A 296 43.11 2.11 -1.35
C ALA A 296 44.13 2.03 -2.51
N LYS A 297 43.90 1.09 -3.42
CA LYS A 297 44.63 0.97 -4.70
C LYS A 297 43.61 1.04 -5.83
N GLY A 298 43.57 2.17 -6.54
CA GLY A 298 42.49 2.55 -7.44
C GLY A 298 41.28 3.12 -6.71
N VAL A 299 40.12 3.10 -7.39
CA VAL A 299 38.84 3.54 -6.82
C VAL A 299 38.38 2.52 -5.77
N PRO A 300 38.21 2.92 -4.50
CA PRO A 300 37.82 2.00 -3.43
C PRO A 300 36.38 1.51 -3.60
N VAL A 301 36.18 0.22 -3.31
CA VAL A 301 34.85 -0.43 -3.26
C VAL A 301 34.26 -0.31 -1.85
N TRP A 302 32.91 -0.31 -1.77
CA TRP A 302 32.17 -0.28 -0.50
C TRP A 302 32.18 -1.66 0.18
N ASP A 303 33.33 -2.02 0.74
CA ASP A 303 33.52 -3.23 1.53
C ASP A 303 34.52 -2.94 2.66
N TYR A 304 34.05 -3.00 3.90
CA TYR A 304 34.87 -2.70 5.08
C TYR A 304 35.99 -3.72 5.32
N THR A 305 35.87 -4.93 4.79
CA THR A 305 36.95 -5.94 4.82
C THR A 305 38.05 -5.66 3.79
N VAL A 306 37.79 -4.78 2.83
CA VAL A 306 38.74 -4.39 1.77
C VAL A 306 39.31 -2.99 2.04
N ASN A 307 38.47 -1.99 2.29
CA ASN A 307 38.84 -0.57 2.39
C ASN A 307 38.38 0.10 3.70
N PRO A 308 38.74 -0.42 4.89
CA PRO A 308 38.24 0.11 6.16
C PRO A 308 38.61 1.59 6.38
N LYS A 309 39.86 1.98 6.09
CA LYS A 309 40.34 3.36 6.29
C LYS A 309 39.66 4.37 5.37
N THR A 310 39.39 3.99 4.12
CA THR A 310 38.66 4.85 3.18
C THR A 310 37.24 5.10 3.67
N ILE A 311 36.52 4.04 4.07
CA ILE A 311 35.14 4.15 4.57
C ILE A 311 35.11 4.98 5.86
N GLU A 312 36.08 4.78 6.76
CA GLU A 312 36.22 5.60 7.97
C GLU A 312 36.50 7.08 7.65
N ALA A 313 37.36 7.40 6.68
CA ALA A 313 37.61 8.79 6.29
C ALA A 313 36.34 9.46 5.76
N TYR A 314 35.60 8.75 4.91
CA TYR A 314 34.30 9.19 4.40
C TYR A 314 33.30 9.47 5.53
N TRP A 315 33.19 8.60 6.54
CA TRP A 315 32.34 8.87 7.72
C TRP A 315 32.85 10.05 8.56
N GLN A 316 34.17 10.14 8.79
CA GLN A 316 34.77 11.18 9.63
C GLN A 316 34.50 12.58 9.08
N GLU A 317 34.64 12.79 7.77
CA GLU A 317 34.35 14.06 7.12
C GLU A 317 32.90 14.52 7.37
N ARG A 318 31.92 13.60 7.31
CA ARG A 318 30.52 13.94 7.61
C ARG A 318 30.31 14.26 9.08
N LEU A 319 30.96 13.55 10.01
CA LEU A 319 30.87 13.88 11.43
C LEU A 319 31.37 15.30 11.69
N GLU A 320 32.49 15.68 11.07
CA GLU A 320 33.06 17.02 11.20
C GLU A 320 32.18 18.11 10.58
N GLU A 321 31.62 17.85 9.40
CA GLU A 321 30.71 18.80 8.72
C GLU A 321 29.38 18.96 9.48
N SER A 322 28.88 17.89 10.09
CA SER A 322 27.54 17.85 10.67
C SER A 322 27.45 18.13 12.17
N LYS A 323 28.60 18.28 12.86
CA LYS A 323 28.68 18.42 14.32
C LYS A 323 27.87 19.56 14.94
N ASP A 324 27.54 20.59 14.16
CA ASP A 324 26.79 21.76 14.60
C ASP A 324 25.28 21.66 14.30
N TYR A 325 24.78 20.54 13.75
CA TYR A 325 23.36 20.34 13.42
C TYR A 325 22.69 19.32 14.35
N ASN A 326 21.35 19.25 14.26
CA ASN A 326 20.55 18.30 15.03
C ASN A 326 20.56 16.92 14.34
N MET A 327 21.62 16.14 14.55
CA MET A 327 21.79 14.84 13.88
C MET A 327 21.40 13.65 14.75
N ILE A 328 20.93 12.57 14.10
CA ILE A 328 20.79 11.24 14.67
C ILE A 328 21.62 10.29 13.79
N TYR A 329 22.65 9.67 14.35
CA TYR A 329 23.60 8.86 13.56
C TYR A 329 23.18 7.39 13.51
N THR A 330 23.05 6.85 12.31
CA THR A 330 22.81 5.43 12.07
C THR A 330 24.10 4.62 12.16
N LEU A 331 24.13 3.64 13.06
CA LEU A 331 25.25 2.73 13.27
C LEU A 331 25.14 1.45 12.44
N GLY A 332 26.26 0.73 12.32
CA GLY A 332 26.39 -0.51 11.57
C GLY A 332 26.90 -0.28 10.14
N ILE A 333 26.80 -1.30 9.30
CA ILE A 333 27.09 -1.22 7.88
C ILE A 333 26.15 -2.14 7.10
N ARG A 334 25.57 -1.61 6.02
CA ARG A 334 24.91 -2.38 4.95
C ARG A 334 25.59 -2.07 3.62
N GLY A 335 25.15 -2.71 2.54
CA GLY A 335 25.62 -2.38 1.21
C GLY A 335 25.12 -0.99 0.78
N VAL A 336 25.56 -0.53 -0.39
CA VAL A 336 25.04 0.71 -0.99
C VAL A 336 23.55 0.51 -1.32
N HIS A 337 22.73 1.54 -1.08
CA HIS A 337 21.26 1.45 -1.17
C HIS A 337 20.74 0.32 -0.26
N ASP A 338 19.77 -0.49 -0.68
CA ASP A 338 19.16 -1.52 0.16
C ASP A 338 19.82 -2.91 0.13
N SER A 339 21.04 -2.99 -0.41
CA SER A 339 21.77 -4.25 -0.54
C SER A 339 22.41 -4.74 0.78
N PRO A 340 22.58 -6.06 0.97
CA PRO A 340 23.42 -6.61 2.05
C PRO A 340 24.87 -6.09 1.99
N PHE A 341 25.55 -5.93 3.13
CA PHE A 341 26.97 -5.52 3.08
C PHE A 341 27.85 -6.61 2.48
N LEU A 342 28.89 -6.15 1.77
CA LEU A 342 29.92 -6.99 1.16
C LEU A 342 30.98 -7.40 2.19
N TYR A 343 31.58 -8.55 1.95
CA TYR A 343 32.57 -9.15 2.86
C TYR A 343 33.58 -10.03 2.09
N GLU A 344 34.08 -9.54 0.95
CA GLU A 344 34.94 -10.30 0.02
C GLU A 344 36.19 -10.89 0.69
N ASN A 345 36.80 -10.16 1.63
CA ASN A 345 38.00 -10.62 2.34
C ASN A 345 37.68 -11.38 3.65
N LEU A 346 36.40 -11.65 3.94
CA LEU A 346 36.02 -12.41 5.14
C LEU A 346 36.22 -13.91 4.91
N LYS A 347 37.28 -14.45 5.53
CA LYS A 347 37.54 -15.91 5.53
C LYS A 347 36.42 -16.65 6.25
N ASN A 348 35.86 -17.68 5.62
CA ASN A 348 34.77 -18.50 6.14
C ASN A 348 33.59 -17.63 6.63
N PRO A 349 32.77 -17.05 5.73
CA PRO A 349 31.73 -16.08 6.09
C PRO A 349 30.50 -16.76 6.74
N THR A 350 30.72 -17.47 7.85
CA THR A 350 29.66 -17.99 8.72
C THR A 350 28.91 -16.83 9.37
N LEU A 351 27.71 -17.11 9.89
CA LEU A 351 26.93 -16.12 10.64
C LEU A 351 27.76 -15.47 11.76
N GLU A 352 28.50 -16.26 12.52
CA GLU A 352 29.36 -15.80 13.63
C GLU A 352 30.45 -14.81 13.16
N ASN A 353 31.09 -15.08 12.02
CA ASN A 353 32.13 -14.20 11.49
C ASN A 353 31.56 -12.89 10.93
N LYS A 354 30.35 -12.94 10.35
CA LYS A 354 29.62 -11.72 9.93
C LYS A 354 29.21 -10.87 11.13
N VAL A 355 28.75 -11.51 12.22
CA VAL A 355 28.45 -10.82 13.49
C VAL A 355 29.69 -10.11 14.03
N LYS A 356 30.85 -10.78 14.07
CA LYS A 356 32.12 -10.18 14.54
C LYS A 356 32.56 -8.99 13.68
N LEU A 357 32.37 -9.08 12.36
CA LEU A 357 32.65 -7.97 11.45
C LEU A 357 31.76 -6.77 11.75
N LEU A 358 30.44 -6.99 11.85
CA LEU A 358 29.50 -5.90 12.17
C LEU A 358 29.77 -5.29 13.55
N GLN A 359 30.14 -6.09 14.55
CA GLN A 359 30.57 -5.59 15.85
C GLN A 359 31.79 -4.68 15.74
N THR A 360 32.81 -5.09 14.97
CA THR A 360 34.04 -4.30 14.74
C THR A 360 33.72 -2.94 14.15
N VAL A 361 32.80 -2.88 13.18
CA VAL A 361 32.37 -1.63 12.55
C VAL A 361 31.66 -0.72 13.55
N ILE A 362 30.73 -1.25 14.34
CA ILE A 362 29.99 -0.48 15.35
C ILE A 362 30.95 0.08 16.40
N ASP A 363 31.88 -0.74 16.91
CA ASP A 363 32.87 -0.31 17.90
C ASP A 363 33.73 0.84 17.36
N ARG A 364 34.13 0.77 16.07
CA ARG A 364 34.89 1.85 15.44
C ARG A 364 34.07 3.12 15.27
N GLN A 365 32.83 3.03 14.81
CA GLN A 365 31.93 4.19 14.68
C GLN A 365 31.71 4.89 16.02
N ARG A 366 31.54 4.13 17.10
CA ARG A 366 31.44 4.66 18.48
C ARG A 366 32.70 5.41 18.89
N GLN A 367 33.87 4.86 18.57
CA GLN A 367 35.14 5.55 18.83
C GLN A 367 35.24 6.87 18.04
N MET A 368 34.85 6.90 16.76
CA MET A 368 34.86 8.12 15.94
C MET A 368 33.91 9.19 16.48
N ILE A 369 32.73 8.78 16.98
CA ILE A 369 31.80 9.69 17.68
C ILE A 369 32.47 10.28 18.91
N LYS A 370 33.14 9.46 19.73
CA LYS A 370 33.88 9.95 20.90
C LYS A 370 35.02 10.89 20.52
N GLU A 371 35.73 10.61 19.44
CA GLU A 371 36.83 11.46 18.93
C GLU A 371 36.31 12.84 18.48
N THR A 372 35.15 12.88 17.83
CA THR A 372 34.54 14.14 17.32
C THR A 372 33.77 14.92 18.40
N PHE A 373 33.02 14.23 19.26
CA PHE A 373 32.06 14.84 20.20
C PHE A 373 32.48 14.73 21.69
N GLY A 374 33.55 14.00 22.00
CA GLY A 374 34.12 13.86 23.34
C GLY A 374 33.62 12.65 24.15
N ALA A 375 32.47 12.07 23.80
CA ALA A 375 31.93 10.86 24.42
C ALA A 375 31.18 10.00 23.39
N GLU A 376 31.13 8.69 23.62
CA GLU A 376 30.47 7.76 22.69
C GLU A 376 28.95 7.95 22.63
N ASP A 377 28.35 8.46 23.70
CA ASP A 377 26.91 8.73 23.86
C ASP A 377 26.55 10.22 23.74
N ALA A 378 27.49 11.06 23.25
CA ALA A 378 27.29 12.51 23.14
C ALA A 378 26.20 12.93 22.14
N VAL A 379 25.83 12.05 21.22
CA VAL A 379 24.85 12.29 20.15
C VAL A 379 23.87 11.12 20.04
N PRO A 380 22.58 11.37 19.68
CA PRO A 380 21.61 10.30 19.47
C PRO A 380 22.05 9.35 18.36
N GLN A 381 21.89 8.06 18.61
CA GLN A 381 22.29 6.99 17.68
C GLN A 381 21.16 5.98 17.53
N VAL A 382 21.03 5.44 16.31
CA VAL A 382 20.07 4.37 15.99
C VAL A 382 20.79 3.15 15.42
N PHE A 383 20.25 1.97 15.72
CA PHE A 383 20.57 0.75 15.00
C PHE A 383 19.26 0.12 14.51
N VAL A 384 19.22 -0.23 13.22
CA VAL A 384 18.03 -0.75 12.54
C VAL A 384 18.31 -2.18 12.08
N PRO A 385 17.77 -3.23 12.73
CA PRO A 385 17.90 -4.61 12.27
C PRO A 385 17.00 -4.89 11.05
N TYR A 386 17.27 -4.23 9.93
CA TYR A 386 16.53 -4.39 8.67
C TYR A 386 17.04 -5.61 7.89
N GLU A 387 16.11 -6.37 7.32
CA GLU A 387 16.38 -7.56 6.53
C GLU A 387 17.43 -8.53 7.12
N GLU A 388 18.57 -8.71 6.45
CA GLU A 388 19.64 -9.62 6.86
C GLU A 388 20.32 -9.19 8.17
N THR A 389 20.30 -7.90 8.47
CA THR A 389 20.86 -7.37 9.72
C THR A 389 20.06 -7.87 10.94
N GLY A 390 18.79 -8.23 10.75
CA GLY A 390 17.99 -8.91 11.77
C GLY A 390 18.53 -10.31 12.15
N GLU A 391 19.12 -11.04 11.20
CA GLU A 391 19.77 -12.34 11.47
C GLU A 391 21.05 -12.14 12.29
N LEU A 392 21.83 -11.11 11.96
CA LEU A 392 23.07 -10.77 12.67
C LEU A 392 22.80 -10.27 14.09
N TYR A 393 21.77 -9.45 14.27
CA TYR A 393 21.35 -9.02 15.60
C TYR A 393 20.88 -10.21 16.45
N ASN A 394 20.08 -11.11 15.89
CA ASN A 394 19.56 -12.25 16.64
C ASN A 394 20.60 -13.37 16.84
N GLY A 395 21.65 -13.43 16.00
CA GLY A 395 22.56 -14.57 15.96
C GLY A 395 21.87 -15.86 15.49
N GLU A 396 20.86 -15.76 14.63
CA GLU A 396 20.14 -16.92 14.05
C GLU A 396 19.83 -16.67 12.58
N SER A 397 20.20 -17.59 11.70
CA SER A 397 19.89 -17.50 10.27
C SER A 397 18.38 -17.63 10.02
N LYS A 398 17.86 -17.04 8.93
CA LYS A 398 16.43 -17.12 8.55
C LYS A 398 15.91 -18.57 8.48
N ASP A 399 16.75 -19.50 8.00
CA ASP A 399 16.42 -20.94 7.94
C ASP A 399 16.67 -21.71 9.25
N GLY A 400 17.20 -21.05 10.28
CA GLY A 400 17.47 -21.59 11.61
C GLY A 400 18.64 -22.55 11.69
N LYS A 401 19.43 -22.73 10.61
CA LYS A 401 20.55 -23.69 10.56
C LYS A 401 21.81 -23.20 11.25
N GLU A 402 22.10 -21.90 11.21
CA GLU A 402 23.24 -21.30 11.90
C GLU A 402 22.77 -20.54 13.13
N LYS A 403 23.50 -20.71 14.25
CA LYS A 403 23.23 -20.04 15.51
C LYS A 403 24.53 -19.63 16.19
N CYS A 404 24.59 -18.39 16.65
CA CYS A 404 25.70 -17.84 17.42
C CYS A 404 25.17 -16.78 18.40
N GLU A 405 26.08 -16.12 19.12
CA GLU A 405 25.73 -14.86 19.79
C GLU A 405 25.52 -13.79 18.72
N GLY A 406 24.51 -12.93 18.91
CA GLY A 406 24.21 -11.84 18.00
C GLY A 406 25.09 -10.61 18.26
N VAL A 407 24.96 -9.59 17.41
CA VAL A 407 25.67 -8.31 17.59
C VAL A 407 25.25 -7.65 18.91
N SER A 408 26.22 -7.23 19.71
CA SER A 408 25.99 -6.51 20.95
C SER A 408 25.90 -5.01 20.69
N ILE A 409 24.70 -4.46 20.88
CA ILE A 409 24.45 -3.02 20.73
C ILE A 409 24.65 -2.32 22.08
N PRO A 410 25.34 -1.16 22.16
CA PRO A 410 25.46 -0.38 23.39
C PRO A 410 24.11 0.11 23.94
N GLU A 411 23.94 0.09 25.27
CA GLU A 411 22.65 0.31 25.95
C GLU A 411 22.00 1.67 25.69
N ASP A 412 22.76 2.69 25.31
CA ASP A 412 22.30 4.05 24.98
C ASP A 412 21.78 4.20 23.53
N VAL A 413 22.12 3.26 22.64
CA VAL A 413 21.68 3.27 21.24
C VAL A 413 20.20 2.88 21.14
N MET A 414 19.45 3.66 20.36
CA MET A 414 18.04 3.39 20.08
C MET A 414 17.90 2.20 19.11
N MET A 415 17.18 1.16 19.53
CA MET A 415 16.84 0.04 18.63
C MET A 415 15.60 0.40 17.82
N VAL A 416 15.69 0.50 16.50
CA VAL A 416 14.55 0.83 15.63
C VAL A 416 14.12 -0.42 14.88
N TRP A 417 13.10 -1.11 15.38
CA TRP A 417 12.57 -2.32 14.77
C TRP A 417 11.89 -2.00 13.42
N THR A 418 11.64 -3.02 12.60
CA THR A 418 11.02 -2.85 11.28
C THR A 418 9.75 -3.67 11.17
N GLU A 419 8.77 -3.17 10.42
CA GLU A 419 7.70 -4.00 9.88
C GLU A 419 8.13 -4.65 8.56
N ASP A 420 7.23 -5.39 7.92
CA ASP A 420 7.54 -6.24 6.76
C ASP A 420 7.51 -5.53 5.41
N ASN A 421 7.42 -4.21 5.44
CA ASN A 421 7.16 -3.28 4.35
C ASN A 421 5.70 -3.28 3.88
N PHE A 422 4.76 -3.91 4.61
CA PHE A 422 3.33 -3.97 4.29
C PHE A 422 2.42 -3.68 5.49
N GLY A 423 3.02 -3.26 6.61
CA GLY A 423 2.37 -2.80 7.84
C GLY A 423 2.50 -3.75 9.03
N TYR A 424 3.05 -4.95 8.88
CA TYR A 424 3.09 -5.93 9.98
C TYR A 424 4.45 -5.97 10.68
N ALA A 425 4.50 -5.59 11.96
CA ALA A 425 5.74 -5.60 12.73
C ALA A 425 6.42 -6.99 12.69
N ARG A 426 7.68 -7.04 12.26
CA ARG A 426 8.44 -8.30 12.11
C ARG A 426 8.82 -8.86 13.46
N GLN A 427 9.54 -8.07 14.25
CA GLN A 427 9.99 -8.40 15.60
C GLN A 427 9.65 -7.26 16.55
N LEU A 428 9.27 -7.60 17.77
CA LEU A 428 9.10 -6.67 18.87
C LEU A 428 10.17 -6.92 19.94
N PRO A 429 10.57 -5.89 20.70
CA PRO A 429 11.61 -6.03 21.70
C PRO A 429 11.22 -7.05 22.78
N ARG A 430 12.16 -7.91 23.11
CA ARG A 430 12.08 -8.88 24.20
C ARG A 430 12.07 -8.17 25.56
N PRO A 431 11.58 -8.81 26.64
CA PRO A 431 11.48 -8.15 27.94
C PRO A 431 12.75 -7.45 28.46
N TYR A 432 13.94 -7.98 28.16
CA TYR A 432 15.20 -7.31 28.51
C TYR A 432 15.54 -6.14 27.56
N GLU A 433 15.26 -6.27 26.26
CA GLU A 433 15.43 -5.19 25.27
C GLU A 433 14.52 -4.00 25.57
N GLN A 434 13.37 -4.23 26.18
CA GLN A 434 12.44 -3.18 26.63
C GLN A 434 13.00 -2.28 27.74
N GLN A 435 14.04 -2.72 28.45
CA GLN A 435 14.65 -1.98 29.57
C GLN A 435 15.88 -1.15 29.17
N ARG A 436 16.29 -1.22 27.89
CA ARG A 436 17.49 -0.53 27.40
C ARG A 436 17.34 0.99 27.53
N LYS A 437 18.43 1.67 27.91
CA LYS A 437 18.42 3.12 28.19
C LYS A 437 18.10 3.96 26.96
N GLY A 438 18.62 3.56 25.80
CA GLY A 438 18.30 4.17 24.50
C GLY A 438 16.84 3.96 24.10
N GLY A 439 16.16 2.96 24.66
CA GLY A 439 14.79 2.62 24.31
C GLY A 439 14.68 1.96 22.93
N ASN A 440 13.44 1.84 22.46
CA ASN A 440 13.10 1.12 21.24
C ASN A 440 12.16 1.95 20.36
N GLY A 441 12.10 1.62 19.07
CA GLY A 441 11.35 2.33 18.04
C GLY A 441 10.82 1.43 16.94
N ILE A 442 10.15 2.01 15.94
CA ILE A 442 9.67 1.34 14.74
C ILE A 442 9.95 2.18 13.49
N TYR A 443 10.38 1.51 12.42
CA TYR A 443 10.32 1.97 11.05
C TYR A 443 9.12 1.30 10.36
N TYR A 444 8.17 2.13 9.89
CA TYR A 444 6.88 1.72 9.31
C TYR A 444 6.73 2.21 7.86
N HIS A 445 5.87 1.58 7.05
CA HIS A 445 5.60 2.01 5.66
C HIS A 445 4.13 2.39 5.42
N LEU A 446 3.91 3.56 4.82
CA LEU A 446 2.64 3.96 4.20
C LEU A 446 2.71 3.99 2.67
N ALA A 447 3.92 4.07 2.12
CA ALA A 447 4.25 3.76 0.74
C ALA A 447 5.47 2.84 0.73
N TYR A 448 5.63 2.04 -0.32
CA TYR A 448 6.77 1.14 -0.48
C TYR A 448 7.02 0.82 -1.95
N GLN A 449 8.29 0.89 -2.36
CA GLN A 449 8.76 0.37 -3.64
C GLN A 449 9.71 -0.83 -3.44
N GLY A 450 9.16 -2.04 -3.41
CA GLY A 450 9.99 -3.24 -3.34
C GLY A 450 9.20 -4.54 -3.45
N TYR A 451 9.90 -5.67 -3.43
CA TYR A 451 9.32 -7.00 -3.62
C TYR A 451 8.35 -7.37 -2.48
N PRO A 452 7.19 -8.01 -2.74
CA PRO A 452 6.69 -8.54 -4.02
C PRO A 452 6.00 -7.53 -4.97
N THR A 453 5.59 -6.36 -4.49
CA THR A 453 4.90 -5.33 -5.27
C THR A 453 5.02 -3.96 -4.60
N ALA A 454 5.08 -2.88 -5.38
CA ALA A 454 4.94 -1.52 -4.86
C ALA A 454 3.50 -1.18 -4.46
N TYR A 455 3.38 -0.20 -3.57
CA TYR A 455 2.14 0.54 -3.31
C TYR A 455 2.48 2.00 -2.98
N ASP A 456 2.64 2.81 -4.01
CA ASP A 456 3.06 4.21 -3.91
C ASP A 456 2.18 5.14 -4.76
N TRP A 457 1.24 4.60 -5.55
CA TRP A 457 0.35 5.41 -6.38
C TRP A 457 -0.85 5.94 -5.60
N LEU A 458 -1.56 5.10 -4.84
CA LEU A 458 -2.78 5.48 -4.10
C LEU A 458 -2.67 5.11 -2.62
N TYR A 459 -3.26 5.94 -1.75
CA TYR A 459 -3.34 5.62 -0.33
C TYR A 459 -4.41 4.56 -0.06
N THR A 460 -3.97 3.32 0.16
CA THR A 460 -4.84 2.14 0.30
C THR A 460 -4.64 1.38 1.61
N THR A 461 -3.87 1.94 2.55
CA THR A 461 -3.57 1.30 3.85
C THR A 461 -4.71 1.56 4.84
N PRO A 462 -5.42 0.53 5.35
CA PRO A 462 -6.52 0.73 6.29
C PRO A 462 -6.05 1.28 7.65
N LEU A 463 -6.78 2.27 8.19
CA LEU A 463 -6.46 2.84 9.50
C LEU A 463 -6.52 1.83 10.67
N PRO A 464 -7.45 0.85 10.70
CA PRO A 464 -7.43 -0.17 11.75
C PRO A 464 -6.14 -1.00 11.79
N LEU A 465 -5.46 -1.21 10.65
CA LEU A 465 -4.14 -1.86 10.61
C LEU A 465 -3.10 -1.03 11.36
N ILE A 466 -3.01 0.27 11.01
CA ILE A 466 -2.07 1.21 11.63
C ILE A 466 -2.34 1.29 13.15
N GLN A 467 -3.61 1.38 13.55
CA GLN A 467 -3.99 1.43 14.96
C GLN A 467 -3.59 0.15 15.71
N GLU A 468 -3.87 -1.03 15.15
CA GLU A 468 -3.54 -2.32 15.79
C GLU A 468 -2.02 -2.47 15.99
N GLU A 469 -1.26 -2.23 14.92
CA GLU A 469 0.17 -2.48 14.87
C GLU A 469 0.95 -1.45 15.71
N LEU A 470 0.59 -0.17 15.64
CA LEU A 470 1.26 0.87 16.44
C LEU A 470 0.91 0.77 17.94
N GLN A 471 -0.32 0.39 18.30
CA GLN A 471 -0.63 0.10 19.70
C GLN A 471 0.20 -1.09 20.21
N LYS A 472 0.33 -2.14 19.39
CA LYS A 472 1.16 -3.31 19.72
C LYS A 472 2.64 -2.95 19.90
N VAL A 473 3.20 -2.11 19.03
CA VAL A 473 4.57 -1.56 19.13
C VAL A 473 4.73 -0.73 20.40
N TYR A 474 3.78 0.15 20.70
CA TYR A 474 3.80 1.00 21.89
C TYR A 474 3.73 0.19 23.19
N ASP A 475 2.87 -0.83 23.23
CA ASP A 475 2.71 -1.74 24.37
C ASP A 475 3.98 -2.57 24.62
N ALA A 476 4.71 -2.89 23.55
CA ALA A 476 6.04 -3.50 23.61
C ALA A 476 7.15 -2.52 24.01
N LYS A 477 6.85 -1.31 24.50
CA LYS A 477 7.85 -0.31 24.94
C LYS A 477 8.77 0.23 23.84
N ALA A 478 8.37 0.10 22.58
CA ALA A 478 9.00 0.82 21.48
C ALA A 478 8.38 2.23 21.36
N ARG A 479 8.87 3.16 22.18
CA ARG A 479 8.32 4.51 22.39
C ARG A 479 9.33 5.63 22.17
N GLN A 480 10.56 5.31 21.83
CA GLN A 480 11.62 6.30 21.68
C GLN A 480 11.62 6.91 20.28
N PHE A 481 11.46 6.10 19.24
CA PHE A 481 11.72 6.53 17.86
C PHE A 481 10.72 5.91 16.87
N TRP A 482 9.81 6.70 16.30
CA TRP A 482 8.87 6.25 15.26
C TRP A 482 9.13 7.02 13.97
N ILE A 483 9.47 6.30 12.91
CA ILE A 483 9.68 6.87 11.58
C ILE A 483 8.80 6.12 10.57
N VAL A 484 8.18 6.83 9.65
CA VAL A 484 7.29 6.24 8.65
C VAL A 484 7.72 6.63 7.24
N ASN A 485 7.94 5.64 6.36
CA ASN A 485 8.11 5.85 4.92
C ASN A 485 6.78 6.33 4.35
N VAL A 486 6.80 7.52 3.73
CA VAL A 486 5.63 8.17 3.14
C VAL A 486 5.74 8.31 1.62
N GLY A 487 6.72 7.67 1.00
CA GLY A 487 6.98 7.84 -0.42
C GLY A 487 7.28 9.31 -0.73
N ASP A 488 6.59 9.81 -1.74
CA ASP A 488 6.54 11.22 -2.16
C ASP A 488 5.75 12.16 -1.22
N ILE A 489 5.37 11.71 -0.02
CA ILE A 489 4.39 12.33 0.90
C ILE A 489 2.95 12.22 0.38
N LYS A 490 2.70 12.62 -0.87
CA LYS A 490 1.41 12.40 -1.55
C LYS A 490 1.42 11.02 -2.21
N PRO A 491 0.36 10.21 -2.09
CA PRO A 491 -0.95 10.51 -1.50
C PRO A 491 -1.13 10.04 -0.04
N ALA A 492 -0.05 9.80 0.71
CA ALA A 492 -0.11 9.21 2.04
C ALA A 492 -0.57 10.18 3.16
N GLU A 493 -1.08 11.38 2.85
CA GLU A 493 -1.27 12.45 3.83
C GLU A 493 -2.25 12.08 4.96
N LEU A 494 -3.32 11.36 4.64
CA LEU A 494 -4.32 10.94 5.63
C LEU A 494 -3.74 9.90 6.62
N GLY A 495 -2.99 8.93 6.11
CA GLY A 495 -2.28 7.95 6.92
C GLY A 495 -1.17 8.56 7.75
N LEU A 496 -0.42 9.50 7.17
CA LEU A 496 0.62 10.25 7.85
C LEU A 496 0.02 11.07 9.02
N GLN A 497 -1.09 11.76 8.79
CA GLN A 497 -1.77 12.51 9.84
C GLN A 497 -2.23 11.57 10.98
N PHE A 498 -2.79 10.40 10.65
CA PHE A 498 -3.20 9.42 11.66
C PHE A 498 -2.00 8.85 12.45
N PHE A 499 -0.92 8.49 11.75
CA PHE A 499 0.32 8.02 12.37
C PHE A 499 0.87 9.04 13.37
N MET A 500 0.90 10.31 12.99
CA MET A 500 1.44 11.38 13.84
C MET A 500 0.53 11.71 15.03
N GLU A 501 -0.79 11.64 14.88
CA GLU A 501 -1.72 11.78 16.01
C GLU A 501 -1.49 10.67 17.06
N LEU A 502 -1.26 9.42 16.63
CA LEU A 502 -0.92 8.31 17.53
C LEU A 502 0.49 8.43 18.13
N ALA A 503 1.48 8.90 17.36
CA ALA A 503 2.83 9.12 17.86
C ALA A 503 2.89 10.25 18.91
N TYR A 504 2.09 11.30 18.72
CA TYR A 504 1.97 12.40 19.68
C TYR A 504 1.14 11.98 20.90
N ASP A 505 0.00 11.34 20.70
CA ASP A 505 -0.85 10.80 21.75
C ASP A 505 -1.42 9.44 21.37
N ILE A 506 -0.84 8.37 21.91
CA ILE A 506 -1.25 6.99 21.60
C ILE A 506 -2.72 6.72 22.00
N ASN A 507 -3.27 7.51 22.92
CA ASN A 507 -4.65 7.38 23.37
C ASN A 507 -5.62 8.31 22.63
N SER A 508 -5.17 9.06 21.61
CA SER A 508 -6.01 9.99 20.85
C SER A 508 -7.15 9.28 20.12
N TYR A 509 -6.89 8.07 19.61
CA TYR A 509 -7.88 7.21 18.98
C TYR A 509 -7.75 5.79 19.55
N PRO A 510 -8.52 5.45 20.61
CA PRO A 510 -8.58 4.11 21.15
C PRO A 510 -9.06 3.07 20.13
N LYS A 511 -8.92 1.78 20.46
CA LYS A 511 -9.38 0.68 19.60
C LYS A 511 -10.81 0.90 19.08
N ASN A 512 -11.01 0.67 17.78
CA ASN A 512 -12.29 0.80 17.08
C ASN A 512 -12.81 2.24 16.95
N THR A 513 -11.93 3.25 17.03
CA THR A 513 -12.26 4.67 16.80
C THR A 513 -11.50 5.29 15.63
N SER A 514 -10.96 4.48 14.72
CA SER A 514 -10.29 4.97 13.49
C SER A 514 -11.25 5.79 12.60
N LYS A 515 -12.54 5.47 12.63
CA LYS A 515 -13.57 6.21 11.92
C LYS A 515 -13.82 7.60 12.50
N ASP A 516 -13.70 7.78 13.82
CA ASP A 516 -13.78 9.10 14.46
C ASP A 516 -12.68 10.04 13.95
N PHE A 517 -11.49 9.50 13.64
CA PHE A 517 -10.43 10.25 12.96
C PHE A 517 -10.83 10.66 11.54
N LEU A 518 -11.46 9.77 10.77
CA LEU A 518 -11.94 10.09 9.42
C LEU A 518 -13.03 11.16 9.45
N GLU A 519 -13.96 11.09 10.41
CA GLU A 519 -14.98 12.12 10.62
C GLU A 519 -14.32 13.47 10.92
N LYS A 520 -13.43 13.52 11.92
CA LYS A 520 -12.69 14.74 12.29
C LYS A 520 -11.89 15.29 11.10
N SER A 521 -11.24 14.41 10.34
CA SER A 521 -10.44 14.79 9.17
C SER A 521 -11.31 15.34 8.05
N ALA A 522 -12.45 14.73 7.76
CA ALA A 522 -13.39 15.22 6.76
C ALA A 522 -13.90 16.63 7.11
N GLN A 523 -14.22 16.88 8.39
CA GLN A 523 -14.57 18.22 8.85
C GLN A 523 -13.42 19.21 8.68
N GLN A 524 -12.21 18.81 9.08
CA GLN A 524 -11.03 19.67 9.01
C GLN A 524 -10.65 20.03 7.57
N GLN A 525 -10.70 19.07 6.65
CA GLN A 525 -10.17 19.25 5.29
C GLN A 525 -11.21 19.80 4.32
N LEU A 526 -12.50 19.56 4.58
CA LEU A 526 -13.59 19.94 3.67
C LEU A 526 -14.45 21.08 4.22
N GLY A 527 -14.37 21.38 5.52
CA GLY A 527 -15.20 22.40 6.17
C GLY A 527 -16.70 22.08 6.10
N ILE A 528 -17.05 20.80 6.18
CA ILE A 528 -18.41 20.26 6.14
C ILE A 528 -18.96 19.98 7.54
N ASP A 529 -20.28 19.81 7.65
CA ASP A 529 -20.94 19.47 8.91
C ASP A 529 -20.71 18.00 9.32
N ASN A 530 -21.11 17.66 10.55
CA ASN A 530 -20.93 16.33 11.13
C ASN A 530 -21.65 15.22 10.34
N TYR A 531 -22.80 15.50 9.71
CA TYR A 531 -23.55 14.49 8.98
C TYR A 531 -22.82 14.11 7.71
N LYS A 532 -22.40 15.11 6.92
CA LYS A 532 -21.62 14.87 5.70
C LYS A 532 -20.24 14.29 6.01
N ALA A 533 -19.63 14.67 7.13
CA ALA A 533 -18.36 14.09 7.58
C ALA A 533 -18.46 12.59 7.88
N LYS A 534 -19.59 12.13 8.46
CA LYS A 534 -19.87 10.70 8.65
C LYS A 534 -20.01 9.96 7.34
N GLU A 535 -20.72 10.53 6.38
CA GLU A 535 -20.86 9.97 5.04
C GLU A 535 -19.49 9.80 4.35
N VAL A 536 -18.59 10.78 4.49
CA VAL A 536 -17.21 10.68 3.97
C VAL A 536 -16.38 9.66 4.75
N ALA A 537 -16.56 9.54 6.07
CA ALA A 537 -15.87 8.53 6.87
C ALA A 537 -16.33 7.10 6.51
N ASP A 538 -17.63 6.90 6.28
CA ASP A 538 -18.22 5.66 5.76
C ASP A 538 -17.62 5.31 4.39
N LEU A 539 -17.62 6.28 3.47
CA LEU A 539 -17.06 6.15 2.13
C LEU A 539 -15.60 5.68 2.16
N MET A 540 -14.75 6.35 2.96
CA MET A 540 -13.32 6.02 3.06
C MET A 540 -13.07 4.70 3.79
N THR A 541 -13.91 4.34 4.77
CA THR A 541 -13.82 3.02 5.43
C THR A 541 -14.13 1.91 4.43
N THR A 542 -15.20 2.04 3.66
CA THR A 542 -15.57 1.09 2.60
C THR A 542 -14.49 1.01 1.53
N PHE A 543 -13.92 2.13 1.10
CA PHE A 543 -12.80 2.16 0.14
C PHE A 543 -11.61 1.32 0.61
N HIS A 544 -11.12 1.56 1.83
CA HIS A 544 -9.98 0.80 2.35
C HIS A 544 -10.29 -0.70 2.52
N ASN A 545 -11.52 -1.05 2.91
CA ASN A 545 -11.95 -2.44 3.03
C ASN A 545 -11.99 -3.14 1.66
N LEU A 546 -12.52 -2.50 0.62
CA LEU A 546 -12.54 -3.06 -0.74
C LEU A 546 -11.14 -3.16 -1.37
N CYS A 547 -10.21 -2.25 -1.04
CA CYS A 547 -8.83 -2.32 -1.54
C CYS A 547 -7.97 -3.37 -0.82
N ARG A 548 -8.41 -3.86 0.34
CA ARG A 548 -7.60 -4.76 1.17
C ARG A 548 -7.21 -6.08 0.47
N PRO A 549 -8.13 -6.81 -0.18
CA PRO A 549 -7.80 -8.09 -0.80
C PRO A 549 -6.90 -7.92 -2.03
N LYS A 550 -6.95 -6.73 -2.65
CA LYS A 550 -6.20 -6.42 -3.86
C LYS A 550 -5.99 -4.90 -4.02
N ARG A 551 -4.79 -4.41 -3.72
CA ARG A 551 -4.39 -3.04 -4.04
C ARG A 551 -4.36 -2.81 -5.56
N PRO A 552 -4.69 -1.62 -6.06
CA PRO A 552 -4.76 -1.34 -7.51
C PRO A 552 -3.46 -1.65 -8.25
N GLU A 553 -2.31 -1.37 -7.63
CA GLU A 553 -0.98 -1.67 -8.17
C GLU A 553 -0.73 -3.18 -8.26
N ALA A 554 -1.32 -3.97 -7.36
CA ALA A 554 -1.16 -5.42 -7.28
C ALA A 554 -2.17 -6.21 -8.12
N MET A 555 -3.17 -5.55 -8.73
CA MET A 555 -4.18 -6.20 -9.59
C MET A 555 -3.55 -6.88 -10.80
N THR A 556 -2.42 -6.35 -11.27
CA THR A 556 -1.66 -6.92 -12.38
C THR A 556 -0.45 -7.70 -11.88
N PRO A 557 -0.24 -8.93 -12.35
CA PRO A 557 0.94 -9.69 -12.00
C PRO A 557 2.17 -9.11 -12.67
N PHE A 558 3.20 -8.84 -11.89
CA PHE A 558 4.43 -8.26 -12.41
C PHE A 558 5.20 -9.21 -13.35
N TRP A 559 5.18 -10.52 -13.09
CA TRP A 559 5.97 -11.54 -13.81
C TRP A 559 5.14 -12.52 -14.65
N ASP A 560 3.81 -12.48 -14.56
CA ASP A 560 2.94 -13.60 -14.96
C ASP A 560 1.63 -13.16 -15.63
N TRP A 561 1.70 -12.81 -16.91
CA TRP A 561 0.53 -12.48 -17.73
C TRP A 561 -0.40 -13.66 -18.06
N THR A 562 -0.24 -14.82 -17.41
CA THR A 562 -1.17 -15.95 -17.58
C THR A 562 -2.44 -15.80 -16.74
N PHE A 563 -2.42 -14.95 -15.71
CA PHE A 563 -3.52 -14.71 -14.76
C PHE A 563 -4.04 -16.00 -14.10
N GLN A 564 -3.13 -16.91 -13.76
CA GLN A 564 -3.43 -18.13 -13.03
C GLN A 564 -2.98 -18.03 -11.57
N ASN A 565 -3.80 -18.54 -10.64
CA ASN A 565 -3.42 -18.59 -9.24
C ASN A 565 -2.13 -19.41 -9.06
N ASN A 566 -1.17 -18.88 -8.32
CA ASN A 566 0.11 -19.52 -8.07
C ASN A 566 0.59 -19.27 -6.62
N TRP A 567 1.88 -19.52 -6.35
CA TRP A 567 2.44 -19.39 -5.00
C TRP A 567 2.56 -17.94 -4.50
N MET A 568 2.41 -16.96 -5.40
CA MET A 568 2.53 -15.52 -5.16
C MET A 568 1.22 -14.78 -5.47
N TYR A 569 0.63 -15.00 -6.66
CA TYR A 569 -0.56 -14.28 -7.12
C TYR A 569 -1.85 -15.11 -7.00
N HIS A 570 -2.93 -14.43 -6.62
CA HIS A 570 -4.30 -14.94 -6.62
C HIS A 570 -5.21 -13.84 -7.17
N TYR A 571 -6.26 -14.19 -7.90
CA TYR A 571 -7.14 -13.22 -8.58
C TYR A 571 -8.61 -13.46 -8.25
N TYR A 572 -9.43 -12.42 -8.42
CA TYR A 572 -10.88 -12.55 -8.34
C TYR A 572 -11.38 -13.56 -9.39
N SER A 573 -12.27 -14.47 -9.00
CA SER A 573 -12.84 -15.44 -9.94
C SER A 573 -13.80 -14.76 -10.90
N LEU A 574 -13.70 -15.12 -12.19
CA LEU A 574 -14.63 -14.66 -13.23
C LEU A 574 -15.90 -15.53 -13.31
N PHE A 575 -15.92 -16.66 -12.61
CA PHE A 575 -16.90 -17.73 -12.83
C PHE A 575 -17.54 -18.25 -11.54
N ASP A 576 -16.88 -18.07 -10.39
CA ASP A 576 -17.35 -18.57 -9.11
C ASP A 576 -18.08 -17.48 -8.31
N PHE A 577 -18.94 -17.91 -7.39
CA PHE A 577 -19.63 -17.05 -6.41
C PHE A 577 -20.36 -15.86 -7.04
N GLY A 578 -21.12 -16.14 -8.12
CA GLY A 578 -21.90 -15.12 -8.82
C GLY A 578 -21.06 -14.10 -9.61
N ASP A 579 -19.89 -14.50 -10.10
CA ASP A 579 -18.90 -13.65 -10.80
C ASP A 579 -18.23 -12.66 -9.83
N GLU A 580 -17.43 -13.20 -8.91
CA GLU A 580 -16.68 -12.46 -7.88
C GLU A 580 -16.02 -11.18 -8.43
N SER A 581 -15.36 -11.27 -9.58
CA SER A 581 -14.74 -10.14 -10.28
C SER A 581 -15.73 -9.03 -10.63
N GLN A 582 -16.86 -9.37 -11.27
CA GLN A 582 -17.87 -8.36 -11.63
C GLN A 582 -18.57 -7.78 -10.40
N ARG A 583 -18.79 -8.57 -9.33
CA ARG A 583 -19.32 -8.05 -8.07
C ARG A 583 -18.40 -6.99 -7.47
N GLN A 584 -17.09 -7.22 -7.49
CA GLN A 584 -16.11 -6.24 -7.02
C GLN A 584 -16.16 -4.96 -7.89
N ILE A 585 -16.26 -5.08 -9.21
CA ILE A 585 -16.47 -3.90 -10.09
C ILE A 585 -17.74 -3.14 -9.68
N GLU A 586 -18.88 -3.82 -9.52
CA GLU A 586 -20.15 -3.16 -9.16
C GLU A 586 -20.06 -2.46 -7.79
N GLN A 587 -19.41 -3.07 -6.80
CA GLN A 587 -19.20 -2.47 -5.48
C GLN A 587 -18.34 -1.20 -5.56
N PHE A 588 -17.26 -1.23 -6.35
CA PHE A 588 -16.42 -0.05 -6.58
C PHE A 588 -17.14 1.04 -7.40
N GLU A 589 -17.95 0.67 -8.39
CA GLU A 589 -18.78 1.61 -9.15
C GLU A 589 -19.83 2.29 -8.26
N GLU A 590 -20.47 1.55 -7.36
CA GLU A 590 -21.40 2.12 -6.38
C GLU A 590 -20.67 3.12 -5.47
N LEU A 591 -19.50 2.74 -4.97
CA LEU A 591 -18.67 3.60 -4.13
C LEU A 591 -18.20 4.86 -4.90
N GLU A 592 -17.78 4.71 -6.15
CA GLU A 592 -17.39 5.83 -7.02
C GLU A 592 -18.57 6.78 -7.25
N ASN A 593 -19.77 6.25 -7.50
CA ASN A 593 -20.97 7.05 -7.67
C ASN A 593 -21.33 7.83 -6.39
N GLN A 594 -21.21 7.21 -5.22
CA GLN A 594 -21.37 7.89 -3.93
C GLN A 594 -20.33 9.01 -3.76
N ALA A 595 -19.06 8.72 -4.01
CA ALA A 595 -17.99 9.71 -3.95
C ALA A 595 -18.23 10.89 -4.91
N LYS A 596 -18.67 10.60 -6.14
CA LYS A 596 -19.01 11.60 -7.14
C LYS A 596 -20.19 12.47 -6.69
N SER A 597 -21.25 11.87 -6.13
CA SER A 597 -22.41 12.62 -5.61
C SER A 597 -21.98 13.61 -4.53
N ILE A 598 -21.13 13.18 -3.60
CA ILE A 598 -20.55 14.07 -2.58
C ILE A 598 -19.73 15.18 -3.26
N TYR A 599 -18.82 14.83 -4.17
CA TYR A 599 -17.97 15.80 -4.87
C TYR A 599 -18.76 16.87 -5.64
N ASP A 600 -19.85 16.49 -6.29
CA ASP A 600 -20.69 17.40 -7.05
C ASP A 600 -21.40 18.42 -6.15
N GLU A 601 -21.84 18.00 -4.96
CA GLU A 601 -22.50 18.82 -3.92
C GLU A 601 -21.54 19.74 -3.14
N LEU A 602 -20.24 19.40 -3.08
CA LEU A 602 -19.26 20.19 -2.34
C LEU A 602 -19.10 21.61 -2.90
N LYS A 603 -18.86 22.57 -2.00
CA LYS A 603 -18.43 23.93 -2.37
C LYS A 603 -17.10 23.89 -3.12
N THR A 604 -16.86 24.86 -3.99
CA THR A 604 -15.65 24.97 -4.82
C THR A 604 -14.36 24.84 -4.02
N GLU A 605 -14.32 25.39 -2.81
CA GLU A 605 -13.15 25.36 -1.93
C GLU A 605 -12.83 23.94 -1.41
N ALA A 606 -13.84 23.08 -1.26
CA ALA A 606 -13.70 21.72 -0.75
C ALA A 606 -13.45 20.68 -1.84
N LYS A 607 -13.66 21.02 -3.13
CA LYS A 607 -13.50 20.09 -4.24
C LYS A 607 -12.07 19.59 -4.42
N ALA A 608 -11.06 20.46 -4.34
CA ALA A 608 -9.67 20.03 -4.52
C ALA A 608 -9.17 19.12 -3.37
N PRO A 609 -9.40 19.45 -2.08
CA PRO A 609 -9.12 18.51 -0.99
C PRO A 609 -9.83 17.16 -1.13
N PHE A 610 -11.11 17.16 -1.48
CA PHE A 610 -11.86 15.91 -1.68
C PHE A 610 -11.34 15.11 -2.88
N TRP A 611 -10.91 15.79 -3.95
CA TRP A 611 -10.26 15.16 -5.08
C TRP A 611 -9.00 14.41 -4.65
N HIS A 612 -8.10 15.06 -3.89
CA HIS A 612 -6.88 14.43 -3.38
C HIS A 612 -7.16 13.23 -2.46
N LEU A 613 -8.04 13.41 -1.49
CA LEU A 613 -8.14 12.51 -0.33
C LEU A 613 -9.17 11.40 -0.49
N ALA A 614 -10.12 11.52 -1.42
CA ALA A 614 -11.22 10.55 -1.56
C ALA A 614 -11.57 10.23 -3.02
N TYR A 615 -11.93 11.23 -3.83
CA TYR A 615 -12.54 10.93 -5.13
C TYR A 615 -11.56 10.34 -6.14
N TYR A 616 -10.37 10.93 -6.28
CA TYR A 616 -9.33 10.39 -7.18
C TYR A 616 -8.94 8.95 -6.83
N PRO A 617 -8.56 8.60 -5.58
CA PRO A 617 -8.18 7.22 -5.27
C PRO A 617 -9.30 6.20 -5.48
N ILE A 618 -10.56 6.54 -5.17
CA ILE A 618 -11.72 5.66 -5.42
C ILE A 618 -11.92 5.44 -6.92
N ARG A 619 -11.96 6.52 -7.70
CA ARG A 619 -12.20 6.47 -9.15
C ARG A 619 -11.06 5.75 -9.87
N ALA A 620 -9.81 6.09 -9.54
CA ALA A 620 -8.63 5.47 -10.11
C ALA A 620 -8.57 3.95 -9.85
N THR A 621 -8.90 3.52 -8.62
CA THR A 621 -9.01 2.09 -8.29
C THR A 621 -10.11 1.40 -9.09
N THR A 622 -11.28 2.03 -9.21
CA THR A 622 -12.41 1.50 -9.99
C THR A 622 -12.04 1.30 -11.46
N LEU A 623 -11.38 2.29 -12.06
CA LEU A 623 -10.91 2.22 -13.44
C LEU A 623 -9.80 1.16 -13.62
N MET A 624 -8.86 1.05 -12.69
CA MET A 624 -7.82 0.01 -12.75
C MET A 624 -8.43 -1.39 -12.66
N LEU A 625 -9.39 -1.59 -11.74
CA LEU A 625 -10.12 -2.85 -11.63
C LEU A 625 -10.85 -3.19 -12.93
N LYS A 626 -11.60 -2.24 -13.52
CA LYS A 626 -12.27 -2.41 -14.82
C LYS A 626 -11.29 -2.77 -15.92
N LYS A 627 -10.17 -2.06 -16.04
CA LYS A 627 -9.12 -2.32 -17.03
C LYS A 627 -8.64 -3.78 -16.93
N ILE A 628 -8.21 -4.20 -15.74
CA ILE A 628 -7.60 -5.53 -15.56
C ILE A 628 -8.62 -6.65 -15.65
N GLU A 629 -9.78 -6.51 -15.02
CA GLU A 629 -10.78 -7.55 -14.99
C GLU A 629 -11.50 -7.71 -16.33
N TYR A 630 -11.76 -6.64 -17.07
CA TYR A 630 -12.26 -6.75 -18.44
C TYR A 630 -11.21 -7.29 -19.40
N TYR A 631 -9.92 -6.98 -19.21
CA TYR A 631 -8.86 -7.69 -19.91
C TYR A 631 -8.91 -9.19 -19.62
N ARG A 632 -8.99 -9.61 -18.35
CA ARG A 632 -9.08 -11.03 -17.98
C ARG A 632 -10.32 -11.71 -18.57
N LYS A 633 -11.47 -11.02 -18.60
CA LYS A 633 -12.67 -11.51 -19.29
C LYS A 633 -12.45 -11.67 -20.79
N ASN A 634 -11.87 -10.69 -21.49
CA ASN A 634 -11.50 -10.81 -22.91
C ASN A 634 -10.71 -12.11 -23.19
N VAL A 635 -9.68 -12.37 -22.38
CA VAL A 635 -8.80 -13.54 -22.52
C VAL A 635 -9.51 -14.85 -22.22
N ALA A 636 -10.29 -14.89 -21.15
CA ALA A 636 -11.04 -16.09 -20.77
C ALA A 636 -12.14 -16.40 -21.78
N TYR A 637 -12.86 -15.37 -22.23
CA TYR A 637 -14.03 -15.48 -23.07
C TYR A 637 -13.66 -15.85 -24.50
N ALA A 638 -12.45 -15.50 -24.96
CA ALA A 638 -11.89 -16.01 -26.20
C ALA A 638 -11.73 -17.54 -26.17
N LYS A 639 -11.29 -18.12 -25.04
CA LYS A 639 -11.19 -19.58 -24.87
C LYS A 639 -12.56 -20.27 -24.82
N GLN A 640 -13.58 -19.57 -24.33
CA GLN A 640 -14.98 -20.04 -24.31
C GLN A 640 -15.68 -19.88 -25.67
N GLY A 641 -15.12 -19.08 -26.59
CA GLY A 641 -15.71 -18.79 -27.90
C GLY A 641 -16.83 -17.75 -27.88
N ARG A 642 -16.82 -16.82 -26.90
CA ARG A 642 -17.82 -15.73 -26.76
C ARG A 642 -17.53 -14.60 -27.75
N PHE A 643 -18.00 -14.75 -28.98
CA PHE A 643 -17.51 -14.04 -30.15
C PHE A 643 -17.54 -12.50 -30.06
N LYS A 644 -18.72 -11.87 -30.05
CA LYS A 644 -18.82 -10.39 -29.88
C LYS A 644 -18.35 -9.94 -28.49
N SER A 645 -18.51 -10.78 -27.47
CA SER A 645 -18.07 -10.44 -26.10
C SER A 645 -16.58 -10.18 -26.02
N VAL A 646 -15.75 -10.98 -26.70
CA VAL A 646 -14.29 -10.79 -26.74
C VAL A 646 -13.94 -9.34 -27.13
N ASN A 647 -14.50 -8.85 -28.24
CA ASN A 647 -14.25 -7.50 -28.71
C ASN A 647 -14.81 -6.44 -27.74
N ALA A 648 -15.99 -6.68 -27.16
CA ALA A 648 -16.61 -5.76 -26.20
C ALA A 648 -15.75 -5.55 -24.94
N TYR A 649 -15.28 -6.62 -24.32
CA TYR A 649 -14.43 -6.53 -23.13
C TYR A 649 -13.05 -5.90 -23.43
N LYS A 650 -12.51 -6.08 -24.64
CA LYS A 650 -11.33 -5.32 -25.09
C LYS A 650 -11.61 -3.82 -25.06
N VAL A 651 -12.69 -3.36 -25.69
CA VAL A 651 -13.02 -1.92 -25.76
C VAL A 651 -13.29 -1.33 -24.37
N LEU A 652 -14.01 -2.05 -23.51
CA LEU A 652 -14.26 -1.61 -22.13
C LEU A 652 -12.97 -1.45 -21.31
N SER A 653 -12.02 -2.39 -21.46
CA SER A 653 -10.70 -2.30 -20.83
C SER A 653 -9.92 -1.08 -21.33
N GLN A 654 -9.90 -0.86 -22.65
CA GLN A 654 -9.22 0.29 -23.26
C GLN A 654 -9.83 1.63 -22.83
N LYS A 655 -11.15 1.71 -22.74
CA LYS A 655 -11.84 2.92 -22.25
C LYS A 655 -11.47 3.24 -20.80
N ALA A 656 -11.37 2.22 -19.94
CA ALA A 656 -10.96 2.44 -18.55
C ALA A 656 -9.55 3.02 -18.47
N GLU A 657 -8.63 2.56 -19.33
CA GLU A 657 -7.29 3.16 -19.46
C GLU A 657 -7.33 4.62 -19.92
N GLU A 658 -8.10 4.93 -20.96
CA GLU A 658 -8.26 6.30 -21.47
C GLU A 658 -8.76 7.26 -20.37
N GLU A 659 -9.69 6.81 -19.53
CA GLU A 659 -10.20 7.59 -18.40
C GLU A 659 -9.14 7.79 -17.30
N ILE A 660 -8.30 6.79 -17.02
CA ILE A 660 -7.17 6.97 -16.08
C ILE A 660 -6.21 8.04 -16.61
N GLN A 661 -5.85 7.99 -17.89
CA GLN A 661 -4.97 8.99 -18.51
C GLN A 661 -5.58 10.40 -18.47
N ALA A 662 -6.90 10.52 -18.63
CA ALA A 662 -7.60 11.80 -18.49
C ALA A 662 -7.54 12.35 -17.06
N ASP A 663 -7.74 11.50 -16.04
CA ASP A 663 -7.68 11.89 -14.62
C ASP A 663 -6.25 12.30 -14.21
N LEU A 664 -5.23 11.61 -14.72
CA LEU A 664 -3.83 11.99 -14.51
C LEU A 664 -3.48 13.33 -15.13
N LYS A 665 -3.95 13.58 -16.36
CA LYS A 665 -3.79 14.88 -17.02
C LYS A 665 -4.47 15.99 -16.21
N TYR A 666 -5.67 15.74 -15.69
CA TYR A 666 -6.35 16.70 -14.82
C TYR A 666 -5.55 16.98 -13.55
N TYR A 667 -5.14 15.94 -12.83
CA TYR A 667 -4.42 16.04 -11.56
C TYR A 667 -3.11 16.82 -11.72
N ASN A 668 -2.30 16.46 -12.71
CA ASN A 668 -0.98 17.06 -12.89
C ASN A 668 -1.04 18.45 -13.55
N GLN A 669 -1.86 18.63 -14.58
CA GLN A 669 -1.76 19.82 -15.44
C GLN A 669 -2.84 20.88 -15.18
N GLN A 670 -3.95 20.52 -14.51
CA GLN A 670 -5.12 21.40 -14.40
C GLN A 670 -5.49 21.73 -12.95
N LEU A 671 -5.39 20.76 -12.04
CA LEU A 671 -5.76 20.94 -10.63
C LEU A 671 -4.94 22.08 -10.00
N LYS A 672 -5.64 23.07 -9.45
CA LYS A 672 -5.08 24.33 -8.92
C LYS A 672 -4.06 25.00 -9.85
N GLY A 673 -4.31 24.97 -11.15
CA GLY A 673 -3.43 25.60 -12.14
C GLY A 673 -2.11 24.87 -12.35
N GLY A 674 -2.10 23.54 -12.18
CA GLY A 674 -0.92 22.69 -12.40
C GLY A 674 0.05 22.68 -11.22
N LYS A 675 -0.41 23.06 -10.01
CA LYS A 675 0.40 23.03 -8.79
C LYS A 675 1.06 21.67 -8.54
N TRP A 676 0.41 20.59 -8.97
CA TRP A 676 0.80 19.21 -8.70
C TRP A 676 1.43 18.52 -9.90
N ASN A 677 1.97 19.26 -10.86
CA ASN A 677 2.52 18.69 -12.09
C ASN A 677 3.69 17.73 -11.84
N GLY A 678 3.46 16.44 -12.03
CA GLY A 678 4.47 15.38 -11.91
C GLY A 678 4.44 14.63 -10.58
N ILE A 679 3.54 14.99 -9.64
CA ILE A 679 3.45 14.31 -8.33
C ILE A 679 2.58 13.06 -8.36
N MET A 680 1.70 12.91 -9.35
CA MET A 680 0.68 11.86 -9.37
C MET A 680 0.66 11.19 -10.73
N ASP A 681 1.50 10.18 -10.92
CA ASP A 681 1.55 9.43 -12.18
C ASP A 681 2.06 7.99 -11.96
N PRO A 682 1.17 6.98 -11.96
CA PRO A 682 1.58 5.58 -11.88
C PRO A 682 2.25 5.13 -13.19
N TYR A 683 2.20 5.94 -14.26
CA TYR A 683 2.79 5.68 -15.56
C TYR A 683 4.12 6.41 -15.83
N ALA A 684 4.65 7.12 -14.85
CA ALA A 684 5.70 8.08 -15.12
C ALA A 684 7.03 7.44 -15.56
N LEU A 685 7.59 7.94 -16.68
CA LEU A 685 8.83 7.50 -17.33
C LEU A 685 10.12 7.88 -16.58
N TYR A 686 10.01 8.31 -15.33
CA TYR A 686 11.13 8.73 -14.50
C TYR A 686 12.13 7.60 -14.22
N ASN A 687 11.74 6.40 -14.64
CA ASN A 687 12.40 5.15 -14.44
C ASN A 687 13.26 4.64 -15.61
N PHE A 688 14.17 5.44 -16.15
CA PHE A 688 15.27 4.85 -16.94
C PHE A 688 16.31 4.15 -16.06
N LYS A 689 16.20 4.23 -14.72
CA LYS A 689 17.23 3.75 -13.78
C LYS A 689 16.70 2.82 -12.65
N GLU A 690 15.69 3.14 -11.83
CA GLU A 690 15.60 2.49 -10.49
C GLU A 690 14.21 2.01 -9.96
N ARG A 691 13.06 2.37 -10.55
CA ARG A 691 11.74 1.80 -10.19
C ARG A 691 11.67 0.31 -10.48
N VAL A 692 11.42 -0.44 -9.43
CA VAL A 692 11.21 -1.90 -9.46
C VAL A 692 9.78 -2.27 -9.84
N PHE A 693 8.83 -1.33 -9.92
CA PHE A 693 7.43 -1.61 -10.23
C PHE A 693 6.87 -0.65 -11.26
N ASP A 694 6.07 -1.18 -12.19
CA ASP A 694 5.52 -0.34 -13.23
C ASP A 694 4.09 -0.69 -13.61
N VAL A 695 3.15 0.03 -12.97
CA VAL A 695 1.82 0.22 -13.54
C VAL A 695 1.94 0.90 -14.92
N ALA A 696 3.05 1.64 -15.22
CA ALA A 696 3.25 2.36 -16.47
C ALA A 696 3.26 1.52 -17.74
N ASN A 697 3.78 0.29 -17.65
CA ASN A 697 3.98 -0.53 -18.84
C ASN A 697 2.76 -1.37 -19.18
N ILE A 698 1.76 -1.42 -18.28
CA ILE A 698 0.54 -2.20 -18.48
C ILE A 698 -0.23 -1.75 -19.73
N PRO A 699 -0.54 -0.45 -19.97
CA PRO A 699 -1.31 -0.03 -21.14
C PRO A 699 -0.69 -0.51 -22.46
N ASN A 700 0.65 -0.53 -22.52
CA ASN A 700 1.42 -0.77 -23.72
C ASN A 700 1.67 -2.26 -24.01
N ASN A 701 1.53 -3.14 -23.00
CA ASN A 701 1.89 -4.55 -23.10
C ASN A 701 0.69 -5.52 -23.10
N LEU A 702 -0.53 -5.05 -22.84
CA LEU A 702 -1.72 -5.91 -22.89
C LEU A 702 -2.00 -6.36 -24.33
N VAL A 703 -1.90 -7.66 -24.57
CA VAL A 703 -2.30 -8.29 -25.83
C VAL A 703 -3.70 -8.85 -25.68
N TYR A 704 -4.64 -8.20 -26.34
CA TYR A 704 -6.05 -8.58 -26.36
C TYR A 704 -6.30 -9.66 -27.41
N ASP A 705 -7.21 -10.58 -27.09
CA ASP A 705 -7.82 -11.45 -28.09
C ASP A 705 -8.89 -10.65 -28.87
N GLU A 706 -9.05 -10.95 -30.15
CA GLU A 706 -10.02 -10.31 -31.04
C GLU A 706 -10.65 -11.34 -31.97
N CYS A 707 -11.94 -11.14 -32.26
CA CYS A 707 -12.69 -11.97 -33.19
C CYS A 707 -13.07 -11.17 -34.45
N PHE A 708 -12.95 -11.81 -35.62
CA PHE A 708 -13.20 -11.21 -36.93
C PHE A 708 -14.34 -11.90 -37.67
N SER A 709 -15.05 -11.18 -38.53
CA SER A 709 -16.31 -11.64 -39.14
C SER A 709 -16.21 -12.97 -39.89
N GLU A 710 -15.04 -13.28 -40.43
CA GLU A 710 -14.71 -14.49 -41.17
C GLU A 710 -14.62 -15.73 -40.27
N GLU A 711 -14.44 -15.53 -38.96
CA GLU A 711 -14.40 -16.58 -37.93
C GLU A 711 -15.79 -16.88 -37.35
N ALA A 712 -16.81 -16.09 -37.75
CA ALA A 712 -18.15 -16.19 -37.21
C ALA A 712 -18.80 -17.53 -37.56
N ILE A 713 -19.37 -18.18 -36.54
CA ILE A 713 -20.15 -19.41 -36.71
C ILE A 713 -21.59 -19.11 -36.30
N SER A 714 -22.56 -19.50 -37.13
CA SER A 714 -23.99 -19.33 -36.81
C SER A 714 -24.45 -20.37 -35.79
N ASP A 715 -24.15 -20.10 -34.53
CA ASP A 715 -24.53 -20.93 -33.40
C ASP A 715 -24.46 -20.11 -32.10
N ILE A 716 -24.97 -20.67 -31.01
CA ILE A 716 -24.78 -20.13 -29.66
C ILE A 716 -23.81 -21.01 -28.86
N GLY A 717 -23.26 -20.44 -27.80
CA GLY A 717 -22.57 -21.19 -26.75
C GLY A 717 -23.22 -20.92 -25.40
N SER A 718 -22.88 -21.76 -24.42
CA SER A 718 -23.34 -21.57 -23.05
C SER A 718 -22.34 -22.11 -22.04
N VAL A 719 -22.20 -21.40 -20.91
CA VAL A 719 -21.45 -21.82 -19.71
C VAL A 719 -22.28 -21.55 -18.47
N CYS A 720 -22.11 -22.34 -17.42
CA CYS A 720 -22.74 -22.08 -16.11
C CYS A 720 -21.72 -21.61 -15.07
N GLU A 721 -22.22 -21.04 -13.97
CA GLU A 721 -21.41 -20.69 -12.80
C GLU A 721 -20.49 -21.86 -12.40
N GLY A 722 -19.22 -21.56 -12.14
CA GLY A 722 -18.18 -22.52 -11.78
C GLY A 722 -17.44 -23.17 -12.96
N GLN A 723 -17.87 -22.97 -14.21
CA GLN A 723 -17.15 -23.44 -15.40
C GLN A 723 -16.15 -22.42 -15.93
N VAL A 724 -14.90 -22.83 -16.12
CA VAL A 724 -13.81 -21.97 -16.61
C VAL A 724 -13.74 -21.96 -18.14
N ASN A 725 -13.71 -23.13 -18.77
CA ASN A 725 -13.69 -23.25 -20.24
C ASN A 725 -15.00 -23.82 -20.80
N GLY A 726 -15.95 -24.19 -19.93
CA GLY A 726 -17.25 -24.75 -20.31
C GLY A 726 -17.27 -26.26 -20.41
N ASN A 727 -16.15 -26.96 -20.16
CA ASN A 727 -16.05 -28.42 -20.25
C ASN A 727 -16.01 -29.11 -18.88
N GLU A 728 -15.86 -28.33 -17.82
CA GLU A 728 -15.81 -28.81 -16.45
C GLU A 728 -17.19 -29.38 -16.05
N ASN A 729 -17.20 -30.51 -15.32
CA ASN A 729 -18.43 -31.08 -14.77
C ASN A 729 -18.78 -30.37 -13.47
N VAL A 730 -19.75 -29.45 -13.52
CA VAL A 730 -20.16 -28.61 -12.39
C VAL A 730 -21.65 -28.84 -12.12
N GLU A 731 -21.99 -29.15 -10.88
CA GLU A 731 -23.37 -29.25 -10.42
C GLU A 731 -23.83 -27.91 -9.81
N LEU A 732 -24.94 -27.36 -10.32
CA LEU A 732 -25.53 -26.13 -9.79
C LEU A 732 -26.37 -26.45 -8.55
N ARG A 733 -25.93 -25.97 -7.40
CA ARG A 733 -26.50 -26.36 -6.10
C ARG A 733 -27.35 -25.27 -5.46
N PHE A 734 -28.47 -25.66 -4.86
CA PHE A 734 -29.38 -24.81 -4.10
C PHE A 734 -29.74 -25.41 -2.73
N SER A 735 -29.93 -24.54 -1.75
CA SER A 735 -30.31 -24.89 -0.38
C SER A 735 -31.49 -24.04 0.08
N SER A 736 -32.51 -24.63 0.72
CA SER A 736 -33.67 -23.86 1.20
C SER A 736 -33.37 -22.89 2.35
N PHE A 737 -32.18 -23.00 2.96
CA PHE A 737 -31.69 -22.04 3.95
C PHE A 737 -31.01 -20.83 3.32
N GLU A 738 -30.50 -20.97 2.10
CA GLU A 738 -29.80 -19.89 1.44
C GLU A 738 -30.72 -19.21 0.42
N ASN A 739 -30.70 -17.89 0.36
CA ASN A 739 -31.33 -17.15 -0.72
C ASN A 739 -30.41 -17.11 -1.95
N ASN A 740 -29.95 -18.28 -2.40
CA ASN A 740 -28.87 -18.39 -3.36
C ASN A 740 -29.41 -18.46 -4.79
N GLN A 741 -28.77 -17.70 -5.68
CA GLN A 741 -29.00 -17.76 -7.12
C GLN A 741 -27.79 -18.37 -7.82
N ARG A 742 -28.01 -18.95 -9.00
CA ARG A 742 -26.94 -19.38 -9.91
C ARG A 742 -27.14 -18.75 -11.26
N PHE A 743 -26.10 -18.71 -12.09
CA PHE A 743 -26.23 -18.21 -13.45
C PHE A 743 -25.84 -19.22 -14.52
N ILE A 744 -26.49 -19.08 -15.67
CA ILE A 744 -26.05 -19.59 -16.97
C ILE A 744 -25.82 -18.38 -17.86
N ASP A 745 -24.65 -18.30 -18.48
CA ASP A 745 -24.38 -17.37 -19.57
C ASP A 745 -24.73 -18.08 -20.89
N VAL A 746 -25.53 -17.43 -21.72
CA VAL A 746 -25.74 -17.78 -23.13
C VAL A 746 -25.08 -16.71 -23.98
N PHE A 747 -24.34 -17.09 -25.01
CA PHE A 747 -23.56 -16.15 -25.79
C PHE A 747 -23.56 -16.50 -27.28
N ASN A 748 -23.38 -15.48 -28.10
CA ASN A 748 -23.34 -15.62 -29.54
C ASN A 748 -21.95 -16.09 -30.01
N LYS A 749 -21.90 -17.01 -30.98
CA LYS A 749 -20.66 -17.45 -31.65
C LYS A 749 -20.49 -16.83 -33.04
N GLY A 750 -21.45 -16.01 -33.47
CA GLY A 750 -21.47 -15.34 -34.76
C GLY A 750 -21.77 -13.84 -34.67
N VAL A 751 -22.04 -13.23 -35.82
CA VAL A 751 -22.33 -11.79 -35.95
C VAL A 751 -23.82 -11.44 -35.91
N GLN A 752 -24.66 -12.35 -36.40
CA GLN A 752 -26.12 -12.21 -36.36
C GLN A 752 -26.61 -12.74 -35.04
N SER A 753 -27.61 -12.09 -34.46
CA SER A 753 -28.28 -12.57 -33.27
C SER A 753 -28.90 -13.96 -33.50
N GLN A 754 -29.00 -14.76 -32.44
CA GLN A 754 -29.45 -16.15 -32.51
C GLN A 754 -30.49 -16.43 -31.43
N ASN A 755 -31.51 -17.22 -31.76
CA ASN A 755 -32.52 -17.63 -30.79
C ASN A 755 -32.00 -18.72 -29.86
N TRP A 756 -32.45 -18.67 -28.60
CA TRP A 756 -32.14 -19.67 -27.59
C TRP A 756 -33.35 -19.95 -26.69
N VAL A 757 -33.41 -21.17 -26.15
CA VAL A 757 -34.43 -21.62 -25.19
C VAL A 757 -33.75 -22.45 -24.09
N ILE A 758 -34.20 -22.26 -22.85
CA ILE A 758 -33.89 -23.09 -21.70
C ILE A 758 -35.04 -24.09 -21.50
N GLU A 759 -34.72 -25.38 -21.52
CA GLU A 759 -35.66 -26.47 -21.28
C GLU A 759 -35.31 -27.15 -19.95
N THR A 760 -36.33 -27.36 -19.12
CA THR A 760 -36.24 -28.14 -17.87
C THR A 760 -37.53 -28.94 -17.70
N ASP A 761 -37.44 -30.09 -17.03
CA ASP A 761 -38.58 -30.98 -16.75
C ASP A 761 -39.26 -30.69 -15.40
N VAL A 762 -38.87 -29.60 -14.73
CA VAL A 762 -39.38 -29.23 -13.41
C VAL A 762 -39.95 -27.80 -13.36
N GLU A 763 -40.99 -27.60 -12.56
CA GLU A 763 -41.65 -26.30 -12.38
C GLU A 763 -41.12 -25.48 -11.19
N TRP A 764 -40.22 -26.07 -10.38
CA TRP A 764 -39.63 -25.43 -9.20
C TRP A 764 -38.39 -24.58 -9.50
N LEU A 765 -37.90 -24.58 -10.75
CA LEU A 765 -36.85 -23.66 -11.20
C LEU A 765 -37.44 -22.40 -11.81
N ASN A 766 -37.02 -21.25 -11.31
CA ASN A 766 -37.34 -19.94 -11.86
C ASN A 766 -36.13 -19.36 -12.59
N PHE A 767 -36.36 -18.76 -13.75
CA PHE A 767 -35.32 -18.10 -14.56
C PHE A 767 -35.70 -16.64 -14.82
N THR A 768 -34.73 -15.74 -14.86
CA THR A 768 -34.97 -14.34 -15.29
C THR A 768 -35.42 -14.26 -16.75
N LYS A 769 -34.96 -15.22 -17.57
CA LYS A 769 -35.39 -15.44 -18.96
C LYS A 769 -35.32 -16.94 -19.25
N SER A 770 -36.35 -17.52 -19.88
CA SER A 770 -36.37 -18.92 -20.32
C SER A 770 -36.18 -19.09 -21.83
N SER A 771 -36.25 -18.00 -22.59
CA SER A 771 -35.96 -17.96 -24.03
C SER A 771 -35.65 -16.53 -24.43
N GLY A 772 -34.94 -16.36 -25.54
CA GLY A 772 -34.65 -15.04 -26.07
C GLY A 772 -33.82 -15.08 -27.34
N GLU A 773 -33.36 -13.91 -27.74
CA GLU A 773 -32.42 -13.72 -28.83
C GLU A 773 -31.13 -13.14 -28.25
N VAL A 774 -30.00 -13.82 -28.47
CA VAL A 774 -28.69 -13.39 -27.97
C VAL A 774 -27.90 -12.70 -29.08
N GLU A 775 -27.62 -11.41 -28.90
CA GLU A 775 -26.74 -10.68 -29.81
C GLU A 775 -25.26 -10.83 -29.43
N VAL A 776 -24.95 -10.63 -28.14
CA VAL A 776 -23.58 -10.63 -27.59
C VAL A 776 -23.50 -11.74 -26.55
N GLU A 777 -24.11 -11.48 -25.39
CA GLU A 777 -24.24 -12.41 -24.29
C GLU A 777 -25.40 -12.00 -23.39
N ASP A 778 -26.02 -13.00 -22.77
CA ASP A 778 -27.10 -12.89 -21.81
C ASP A 778 -26.71 -13.70 -20.58
N ARG A 779 -26.85 -13.11 -19.38
CA ARG A 779 -26.78 -13.84 -18.11
C ARG A 779 -28.18 -14.14 -17.62
N ILE A 780 -28.48 -15.43 -17.51
CA ILE A 780 -29.73 -15.94 -16.98
C ILE A 780 -29.50 -16.33 -15.52
N TRP A 781 -30.12 -15.60 -14.61
CA TRP A 781 -30.15 -15.97 -13.21
C TRP A 781 -31.27 -16.96 -12.96
N MET A 782 -30.96 -17.98 -12.16
CA MET A 782 -31.89 -19.01 -11.74
C MET A 782 -32.00 -19.08 -10.22
N SER A 783 -33.20 -19.41 -9.76
CA SER A 783 -33.54 -19.59 -8.34
C SER A 783 -34.54 -20.73 -8.18
N VAL A 784 -34.73 -21.21 -6.95
CA VAL A 784 -35.67 -22.28 -6.63
C VAL A 784 -36.92 -21.71 -5.97
N ASP A 785 -38.10 -22.11 -6.46
CA ASP A 785 -39.36 -21.96 -5.77
C ASP A 785 -39.52 -23.10 -4.74
N TRP A 786 -39.12 -22.81 -3.51
CA TRP A 786 -39.19 -23.79 -2.42
C TRP A 786 -40.62 -24.21 -2.05
N SER A 787 -41.67 -23.54 -2.55
CA SER A 787 -43.06 -23.95 -2.33
C SER A 787 -43.49 -25.14 -3.20
N LYS A 788 -42.79 -25.37 -4.33
CA LYS A 788 -43.11 -26.41 -5.32
C LYS A 788 -42.26 -27.68 -5.20
N ILE A 789 -41.46 -27.77 -4.14
CA ILE A 789 -40.53 -28.88 -3.90
C ILE A 789 -40.78 -29.43 -2.51
N ASP A 790 -40.87 -30.75 -2.39
CA ASP A 790 -40.99 -31.43 -1.11
C ASP A 790 -39.65 -31.43 -0.36
N VAL A 791 -39.70 -31.67 0.96
CA VAL A 791 -38.49 -31.80 1.80
C VAL A 791 -37.63 -32.94 1.26
N GLY A 792 -36.32 -32.71 1.14
CA GLY A 792 -35.35 -33.66 0.60
C GLY A 792 -34.47 -33.08 -0.50
N THR A 793 -33.67 -33.95 -1.13
CA THR A 793 -32.81 -33.61 -2.27
C THR A 793 -33.48 -33.98 -3.59
N HIS A 794 -33.51 -33.03 -4.52
CA HIS A 794 -34.06 -33.19 -5.86
C HIS A 794 -33.01 -32.84 -6.90
N GLN A 795 -32.98 -33.59 -8.00
CA GLN A 795 -32.04 -33.41 -9.10
C GLN A 795 -32.80 -33.30 -10.42
N THR A 796 -32.30 -32.46 -11.31
CA THR A 796 -32.81 -32.26 -12.68
C THR A 796 -31.64 -31.83 -13.57
N ASN A 797 -31.89 -31.72 -14.87
CA ASN A 797 -30.99 -31.12 -15.84
C ASN A 797 -31.64 -29.90 -16.49
N ILE A 798 -30.83 -28.87 -16.72
CA ILE A 798 -31.19 -27.73 -17.57
C ILE A 798 -30.55 -27.95 -18.94
N ASN A 799 -31.34 -27.94 -20.00
CA ASN A 799 -30.86 -27.98 -21.38
C ASN A 799 -30.94 -26.58 -22.00
N VAL A 800 -29.82 -26.07 -22.50
CA VAL A 800 -29.79 -24.86 -23.33
C VAL A 800 -29.82 -25.28 -24.79
N ARG A 801 -30.85 -24.85 -25.51
CA ARG A 801 -31.09 -25.16 -26.93
C ARG A 801 -30.90 -23.92 -27.78
N GLY A 802 -30.12 -24.06 -28.86
CA GLY A 802 -30.08 -23.12 -29.97
C GLY A 802 -30.85 -23.67 -31.18
N GLU A 803 -30.79 -22.96 -32.30
CA GLU A 803 -31.48 -23.36 -33.54
C GLU A 803 -31.03 -24.74 -34.07
N ASN A 804 -29.79 -25.13 -33.78
CA ASN A 804 -29.19 -26.40 -34.20
C ASN A 804 -29.38 -27.56 -33.19
N GLY A 805 -30.13 -27.37 -32.11
CA GLY A 805 -30.37 -28.39 -31.09
C GLY A 805 -29.82 -28.05 -29.70
N ILE A 806 -29.65 -29.07 -28.85
CA ILE A 806 -29.12 -28.88 -27.48
C ILE A 806 -27.63 -28.54 -27.59
N VAL A 807 -27.27 -27.38 -27.07
CA VAL A 807 -25.90 -26.85 -27.06
C VAL A 807 -25.18 -27.28 -25.80
N LYS A 808 -25.86 -27.24 -24.65
CA LYS A 808 -25.29 -27.63 -23.36
C LYS A 808 -26.36 -28.14 -22.39
N THR A 809 -25.94 -29.02 -21.49
CA THR A 809 -26.76 -29.55 -20.39
C THR A 809 -26.04 -29.33 -19.07
N TYR A 810 -26.76 -28.86 -18.05
CA TYR A 810 -26.21 -28.61 -16.71
C TYR A 810 -26.99 -29.38 -15.64
N PRO A 811 -26.30 -30.18 -14.81
CA PRO A 811 -26.94 -30.84 -13.67
C PRO A 811 -27.24 -29.83 -12.56
N VAL A 812 -28.43 -29.95 -11.98
CA VAL A 812 -28.91 -29.11 -10.88
C VAL A 812 -29.30 -29.97 -9.70
N LYS A 813 -28.94 -29.53 -8.49
CA LYS A 813 -29.31 -30.16 -7.22
C LYS A 813 -29.91 -29.13 -6.28
N ALA A 814 -31.16 -29.33 -5.87
CA ALA A 814 -31.83 -28.51 -4.86
C ALA A 814 -32.10 -29.35 -3.61
N THR A 815 -31.73 -28.85 -2.43
CA THR A 815 -32.00 -29.52 -1.16
C THR A 815 -32.88 -28.65 -0.27
N LYS A 816 -34.09 -29.13 -0.01
CA LYS A 816 -35.04 -28.50 0.93
C LYS A 816 -34.96 -29.19 2.27
N PHE A 817 -34.71 -28.41 3.31
CA PHE A 817 -34.61 -28.90 4.69
C PHE A 817 -35.90 -28.65 5.45
N ASP A 818 -36.29 -29.60 6.30
CA ASP A 818 -37.30 -29.43 7.35
C ASP A 818 -36.59 -29.37 8.70
N LEU A 819 -35.87 -28.28 8.89
CA LEU A 819 -35.03 -28.05 10.07
C LEU A 819 -35.19 -26.61 10.51
N GLN A 820 -35.45 -26.41 11.80
CA GLN A 820 -35.30 -25.11 12.43
C GLN A 820 -33.96 -25.06 13.13
N LEU A 821 -33.12 -24.11 12.74
CA LEU A 821 -31.81 -23.96 13.36
C LEU A 821 -31.93 -23.39 14.77
N ARG A 822 -31.03 -23.83 15.65
CA ARG A 822 -30.79 -23.20 16.96
C ARG A 822 -30.33 -21.76 16.76
N GLU A 823 -30.65 -20.89 17.69
CA GLU A 823 -30.08 -19.55 17.73
C GLU A 823 -28.54 -19.59 17.78
N LYS A 824 -27.91 -18.57 17.20
CA LYS A 824 -26.47 -18.43 17.04
C LYS A 824 -25.79 -19.67 16.42
N SER A 825 -26.38 -20.25 15.38
CA SER A 825 -25.79 -21.37 14.65
C SER A 825 -25.69 -21.13 13.14
N TYR A 826 -24.73 -21.83 12.52
CA TYR A 826 -24.49 -21.88 11.08
C TYR A 826 -25.05 -23.17 10.47
N MET A 827 -25.42 -23.12 9.20
CA MET A 827 -25.87 -24.28 8.43
C MET A 827 -24.94 -24.56 7.27
N GLU A 828 -24.60 -25.84 7.07
CA GLU A 828 -23.99 -26.30 5.82
C GLU A 828 -24.94 -26.07 4.64
N GLY A 829 -24.44 -25.39 3.61
CA GLY A 829 -25.18 -25.15 2.39
C GLY A 829 -24.29 -25.19 1.17
N ASN A 830 -24.78 -25.81 0.09
CA ASN A 830 -24.12 -25.83 -1.23
C ASN A 830 -22.67 -26.36 -1.26
N GLY A 831 -22.27 -27.11 -0.24
CA GLY A 831 -20.90 -27.63 -0.09
C GLY A 831 -19.99 -26.78 0.79
N PHE A 832 -20.52 -25.74 1.45
CA PHE A 832 -19.76 -24.77 2.23
C PHE A 832 -20.32 -24.54 3.63
N ILE A 833 -19.42 -24.23 4.55
CA ILE A 833 -19.68 -23.51 5.79
C ILE A 833 -18.66 -22.38 5.89
N ALA A 834 -19.10 -21.14 5.76
CA ALA A 834 -18.31 -19.93 5.93
C ALA A 834 -18.77 -19.18 7.19
N ILE A 835 -17.82 -18.87 8.06
CA ILE A 835 -18.04 -18.32 9.41
C ILE A 835 -17.19 -17.06 9.55
N GLU A 836 -17.82 -15.92 9.85
CA GLU A 836 -17.13 -14.68 10.20
C GLU A 836 -16.69 -14.70 11.68
N ALA A 837 -15.51 -14.16 11.99
CA ALA A 837 -14.89 -14.36 13.30
C ALA A 837 -15.69 -13.76 14.47
N GLU A 838 -16.37 -12.64 14.27
CA GLU A 838 -17.17 -11.97 15.30
C GLU A 838 -18.47 -12.71 15.65
N ASN A 839 -18.96 -13.57 14.76
CA ASN A 839 -20.25 -14.26 14.87
C ASN A 839 -20.11 -15.60 15.63
N TYR A 840 -19.55 -15.56 16.85
CA TYR A 840 -19.38 -16.74 17.70
C TYR A 840 -20.64 -17.05 18.53
N SER A 841 -20.92 -18.34 18.76
CA SER A 841 -22.01 -18.78 19.62
C SER A 841 -21.69 -18.57 21.10
N SER A 842 -20.43 -18.79 21.50
CA SER A 842 -19.95 -18.52 22.85
C SER A 842 -18.47 -18.14 22.90
N LYS A 843 -18.10 -17.37 23.92
CA LYS A 843 -16.73 -16.90 24.17
C LYS A 843 -16.28 -17.37 25.54
N ASN A 844 -15.29 -18.26 25.57
CA ASN A 844 -14.81 -18.88 26.79
C ASN A 844 -13.53 -18.21 27.28
N LYS A 845 -13.47 -17.96 28.58
CA LYS A 845 -12.31 -17.34 29.27
C LYS A 845 -11.65 -18.37 30.17
N VAL A 846 -10.34 -18.25 30.35
CA VAL A 846 -9.57 -19.05 31.31
C VAL A 846 -9.02 -18.12 32.39
N ASN A 847 -9.14 -18.50 33.67
CA ASN A 847 -8.61 -17.75 34.84
C ASN A 847 -9.01 -16.26 34.93
N GLY A 848 -10.16 -15.87 34.36
CA GLY A 848 -10.74 -14.54 34.52
C GLY A 848 -10.00 -13.37 33.84
N LYS A 849 -8.83 -13.59 33.23
CA LYS A 849 -8.06 -12.57 32.51
C LYS A 849 -7.43 -13.19 31.26
N ILE A 850 -7.45 -12.42 30.15
CA ILE A 850 -7.12 -12.77 28.75
C ILE A 850 -8.35 -13.19 27.93
N GLN A 851 -8.62 -12.47 26.84
CA GLN A 851 -9.82 -12.62 26.00
C GLN A 851 -9.52 -12.33 24.53
N TRP A 852 -10.32 -12.92 23.65
CA TRP A 852 -10.47 -12.47 22.27
C TRP A 852 -11.07 -11.06 22.21
N GLU A 853 -10.57 -10.20 21.36
CA GLU A 853 -11.01 -8.83 21.21
C GLU A 853 -11.35 -8.53 19.76
N GLU A 854 -12.52 -7.93 19.54
CA GLU A 854 -13.00 -7.51 18.23
C GLU A 854 -12.30 -6.23 17.77
N TYR A 855 -11.80 -6.26 16.54
CA TYR A 855 -11.32 -5.12 15.78
C TYR A 855 -12.29 -4.87 14.63
N LYS A 856 -13.10 -3.81 14.76
CA LYS A 856 -14.16 -3.47 13.82
C LYS A 856 -13.60 -3.00 12.49
N ASP A 857 -14.32 -3.32 11.42
CA ASP A 857 -13.98 -2.93 10.05
C ASP A 857 -12.54 -3.34 9.69
N PHE A 858 -12.07 -4.46 10.26
CA PHE A 858 -10.72 -4.96 10.08
C PHE A 858 -10.80 -6.41 9.64
N GLY A 859 -10.90 -6.62 8.33
CA GLY A 859 -11.01 -7.94 7.74
C GLY A 859 -11.18 -7.89 6.23
N TYR A 860 -11.50 -9.02 5.60
CA TYR A 860 -12.17 -9.00 4.30
C TYR A 860 -13.64 -8.60 4.45
N THR A 861 -14.27 -9.07 5.52
CA THR A 861 -15.69 -8.89 5.81
C THR A 861 -15.85 -8.61 7.30
N GLY A 862 -16.62 -7.58 7.66
CA GLY A 862 -16.92 -7.28 9.07
C GLY A 862 -15.68 -7.01 9.94
N SER A 863 -15.44 -7.86 10.94
CA SER A 863 -14.49 -7.65 12.02
C SER A 863 -13.59 -8.86 12.30
N SER A 864 -12.29 -8.62 12.47
CA SER A 864 -11.36 -9.65 12.93
C SER A 864 -11.31 -9.75 14.47
N MET A 865 -10.97 -10.94 14.95
CA MET A 865 -10.81 -11.23 16.38
C MET A 865 -9.32 -11.44 16.72
N PHE A 866 -8.82 -10.74 17.73
CA PHE A 866 -7.42 -10.80 18.18
C PHE A 866 -7.25 -11.30 19.61
N THR A 867 -6.13 -11.96 19.88
CA THR A 867 -5.74 -12.35 21.25
C THR A 867 -4.86 -11.27 21.87
N LYS A 868 -5.39 -10.50 22.84
CA LYS A 868 -4.68 -9.37 23.47
C LYS A 868 -4.30 -9.64 24.93
N GLY A 869 -3.14 -9.11 25.35
CA GLY A 869 -2.63 -9.24 26.72
C GLY A 869 -2.24 -10.65 27.16
N ALA A 870 -2.18 -11.60 26.23
CA ALA A 870 -2.00 -13.02 26.51
C ALA A 870 -0.53 -13.47 26.55
N GLN A 871 -0.24 -14.56 27.26
CA GLN A 871 1.00 -15.33 27.07
C GLN A 871 0.75 -16.50 26.13
N LYS A 872 1.83 -17.03 25.55
CA LYS A 872 1.76 -18.27 24.77
C LYS A 872 1.22 -19.40 25.65
N ILE A 873 0.29 -20.20 25.13
CA ILE A 873 -0.24 -21.37 25.85
C ILE A 873 0.57 -22.60 25.46
N GLU A 874 1.17 -23.25 26.46
CA GLU A 874 1.96 -24.46 26.29
C GLU A 874 1.20 -25.67 26.83
N GLY A 875 0.91 -26.65 25.95
CA GLY A 875 0.19 -27.87 26.33
C GLY A 875 -1.29 -27.64 26.72
N ASN A 876 -2.08 -28.72 26.75
CA ASN A 876 -3.51 -28.73 27.13
C ASN A 876 -4.32 -27.54 26.56
N ILE A 877 -4.12 -27.22 25.28
CA ILE A 877 -4.74 -26.07 24.58
C ILE A 877 -6.26 -26.00 24.82
N LYS A 878 -6.96 -27.13 24.82
CA LYS A 878 -8.42 -27.16 25.01
C LYS A 878 -8.88 -26.58 26.36
N GLU A 879 -8.11 -26.83 27.42
CA GLU A 879 -8.44 -26.46 28.80
C GLU A 879 -7.89 -25.09 29.17
N ASN A 880 -6.70 -24.76 28.67
CA ASN A 880 -5.93 -23.61 29.10
C ASN A 880 -6.09 -22.38 28.21
N SER A 881 -6.62 -22.52 26.99
CA SER A 881 -6.75 -21.40 26.05
C SER A 881 -8.12 -20.72 26.13
N PRO A 882 -8.15 -19.37 26.14
CA PRO A 882 -9.34 -18.63 25.70
C PRO A 882 -9.74 -19.09 24.29
N ARG A 883 -11.03 -19.28 24.07
CA ARG A 883 -11.54 -19.78 22.78
C ARG A 883 -12.87 -19.17 22.38
N LEU A 884 -13.11 -19.12 21.08
CA LEU A 884 -14.39 -18.81 20.46
C LEU A 884 -14.99 -20.12 19.96
N ASP A 885 -16.25 -20.37 20.30
CA ASP A 885 -17.00 -21.56 19.89
C ASP A 885 -18.11 -21.16 18.92
N TYR A 886 -18.20 -21.88 17.81
CA TYR A 886 -19.15 -21.71 16.72
C TYR A 886 -20.00 -22.96 16.60
N THR A 887 -21.31 -22.81 16.75
CA THR A 887 -22.27 -23.90 16.59
C THR A 887 -22.59 -24.07 15.12
N VAL A 888 -22.31 -25.24 14.56
CA VAL A 888 -22.44 -25.52 13.13
C VAL A 888 -23.29 -26.77 12.95
N TYR A 889 -24.22 -26.75 12.00
CA TYR A 889 -24.98 -27.91 11.58
C TYR A 889 -24.40 -28.49 10.29
N PHE A 890 -23.87 -29.71 10.36
CA PHE A 890 -23.44 -30.48 9.20
C PHE A 890 -24.54 -31.44 8.76
N SER A 891 -24.95 -31.33 7.51
CA SER A 891 -25.85 -32.27 6.82
C SER A 891 -25.12 -33.46 6.22
N THR A 892 -23.82 -33.32 5.94
CA THR A 892 -22.95 -34.34 5.37
C THR A 892 -21.88 -34.81 6.36
N THR A 893 -21.39 -36.04 6.15
CA THR A 893 -20.29 -36.65 6.92
C THR A 893 -19.09 -36.87 6.02
N GLY A 894 -17.89 -36.75 6.56
CA GLY A 894 -16.66 -36.98 5.81
C GLY A 894 -15.47 -36.22 6.38
N THR A 895 -14.34 -36.33 5.68
CA THR A 895 -13.17 -35.50 5.96
C THR A 895 -13.19 -34.29 5.03
N PHE A 896 -13.32 -33.11 5.60
CA PHE A 896 -13.54 -31.86 4.87
C PHE A 896 -12.27 -31.00 4.90
N TYR A 897 -12.00 -30.36 3.76
CA TYR A 897 -10.96 -29.33 3.64
C TYR A 897 -11.48 -28.02 4.22
N GLY A 898 -10.61 -27.25 4.87
CA GLY A 898 -10.95 -25.89 5.29
C GLY A 898 -9.77 -24.95 5.25
N GLU A 899 -10.05 -23.66 5.32
CA GLU A 899 -9.10 -22.56 5.41
C GLU A 899 -9.46 -21.67 6.61
N LEU A 900 -8.49 -21.41 7.47
CA LEU A 900 -8.57 -20.36 8.48
C LEU A 900 -7.91 -19.10 7.91
N TYR A 901 -8.65 -18.01 7.83
CA TYR A 901 -8.17 -16.73 7.35
C TYR A 901 -7.58 -15.96 8.52
N ARG A 902 -6.26 -15.90 8.61
CA ARG A 902 -5.49 -15.23 9.66
C ARG A 902 -5.02 -13.86 9.18
N ILE A 903 -5.11 -12.84 10.03
CA ILE A 903 -4.40 -11.58 9.76
C ILE A 903 -2.89 -11.87 9.75
N PRO A 904 -2.13 -11.45 8.71
CA PRO A 904 -0.78 -11.94 8.46
C PRO A 904 0.29 -11.33 9.37
N THR A 905 -0.03 -11.10 10.64
CA THR A 905 0.90 -10.68 11.69
C THR A 905 2.11 -11.62 11.77
N LEU A 906 3.31 -11.04 11.89
CA LEU A 906 4.57 -11.76 12.03
C LEU A 906 5.04 -11.83 13.49
N ASN A 907 6.01 -12.69 13.76
CA ASN A 907 6.62 -12.88 15.07
C ASN A 907 8.02 -13.48 14.89
N GLU A 908 8.94 -12.67 14.40
CA GLU A 908 10.34 -13.03 14.16
C GLU A 908 11.15 -13.11 15.46
N GLY A 909 12.25 -13.84 15.41
CA GLY A 909 13.18 -14.03 16.51
C GLY A 909 13.16 -15.43 17.12
N LYS A 910 14.11 -15.67 18.03
CA LYS A 910 14.38 -16.97 18.64
C LYS A 910 13.16 -17.49 19.41
N GLU A 911 12.81 -18.76 19.18
CA GLU A 911 11.71 -19.49 19.84
C GLU A 911 10.30 -18.90 19.60
N LYS A 912 10.16 -17.99 18.64
CA LYS A 912 8.87 -17.40 18.25
C LYS A 912 8.16 -18.21 17.16
N THR A 913 6.84 -18.18 17.22
CA THR A 913 5.91 -18.86 16.29
C THR A 913 4.70 -17.97 16.02
N CYS A 914 3.92 -18.31 14.99
CA CYS A 914 2.62 -17.71 14.68
C CYS A 914 1.52 -18.78 14.72
N GLN A 915 1.35 -19.44 15.86
CA GLN A 915 0.44 -20.55 16.04
C GLN A 915 -0.95 -20.10 16.51
N ILE A 916 -1.96 -20.78 15.96
CA ILE A 916 -3.36 -20.72 16.36
C ILE A 916 -3.90 -22.15 16.29
N ALA A 917 -4.91 -22.50 17.09
CA ALA A 917 -5.45 -23.86 17.07
C ALA A 917 -6.95 -23.87 16.77
N ILE A 918 -7.39 -24.93 16.10
CA ILE A 918 -8.79 -25.20 15.82
C ILE A 918 -9.18 -26.55 16.41
N GLY A 919 -10.47 -26.76 16.65
CA GLY A 919 -11.00 -28.06 17.09
C GLY A 919 -12.45 -28.25 16.68
N LEU A 920 -12.86 -29.51 16.60
CA LEU A 920 -14.25 -29.92 16.37
C LEU A 920 -14.68 -30.83 17.52
N ASP A 921 -15.71 -30.43 18.25
CA ASP A 921 -16.25 -31.14 19.40
C ASP A 921 -15.19 -31.55 20.44
N ASP A 922 -15.03 -32.87 20.64
CA ASP A 922 -14.10 -33.49 21.56
C ASP A 922 -12.79 -33.96 20.92
N ALA A 923 -12.59 -33.70 19.63
CA ALA A 923 -11.33 -33.95 18.96
C ALA A 923 -10.20 -33.11 19.60
N ARG A 924 -8.99 -33.67 19.60
CA ARG A 924 -7.79 -32.96 20.04
C ARG A 924 -7.59 -31.71 19.14
N PRO A 925 -7.38 -30.51 19.72
CA PRO A 925 -7.13 -29.32 18.91
C PRO A 925 -5.94 -29.50 17.96
N GLN A 926 -6.14 -29.13 16.70
CA GLN A 926 -5.11 -29.07 15.67
C GLN A 926 -4.41 -27.72 15.75
N ILE A 927 -3.09 -27.73 15.93
CA ILE A 927 -2.26 -26.51 15.87
C ILE A 927 -1.96 -26.19 14.41
N LEU A 928 -2.35 -25.01 13.98
CA LEU A 928 -2.06 -24.42 12.69
C LEU A 928 -0.87 -23.48 12.82
N ASN A 929 0.09 -23.57 11.89
CA ASN A 929 1.32 -22.78 11.91
C ASN A 929 1.25 -21.68 10.85
N GLY A 930 1.17 -20.42 11.25
CA GLY A 930 1.30 -19.29 10.34
C GLY A 930 2.75 -19.02 9.94
N VAL A 931 2.91 -18.22 8.89
CA VAL A 931 4.16 -17.58 8.49
C VAL A 931 4.65 -16.68 9.63
N ARG A 932 5.88 -16.91 10.08
CA ARG A 932 6.51 -16.20 11.21
C ARG A 932 7.41 -15.05 10.80
N HIS A 933 8.04 -15.12 9.62
CA HIS A 933 9.01 -14.13 9.15
C HIS A 933 8.84 -13.78 7.68
N LYS A 934 9.35 -12.61 7.31
CA LYS A 934 9.38 -12.12 5.93
C LYS A 934 10.07 -13.11 5.01
N GLY A 935 9.49 -13.33 3.83
CA GLY A 935 9.98 -14.27 2.82
C GLY A 935 9.73 -15.76 3.11
N GLN A 936 9.17 -16.14 4.27
CA GLN A 936 8.97 -17.56 4.59
C GLN A 936 7.94 -18.21 3.67
N LYS A 937 8.17 -19.49 3.39
CA LYS A 937 7.22 -20.41 2.77
C LYS A 937 6.96 -21.58 3.72
N VAL A 938 5.69 -21.85 3.99
CA VAL A 938 5.25 -22.95 4.84
C VAL A 938 4.60 -24.01 3.97
N THR A 939 5.01 -25.27 4.15
CA THR A 939 4.39 -26.43 3.52
C THR A 939 3.96 -27.39 4.61
N ALA A 940 2.68 -27.77 4.61
CA ALA A 940 2.15 -28.77 5.52
C ALA A 940 1.63 -29.98 4.74
N VAL A 941 1.89 -31.17 5.28
CA VAL A 941 1.28 -32.42 4.83
C VAL A 941 -0.05 -32.56 5.58
N MET A 942 -1.15 -32.54 4.85
CA MET A 942 -2.49 -32.72 5.39
C MET A 942 -2.71 -34.18 5.83
N ALA A 943 -3.79 -34.45 6.57
CA ALA A 943 -4.11 -35.77 7.10
C ALA A 943 -4.26 -36.87 6.03
N ASP A 944 -4.57 -36.50 4.78
CA ASP A 944 -4.70 -37.41 3.64
C ASP A 944 -3.42 -37.54 2.79
N GLY A 945 -2.30 -36.93 3.24
CA GLY A 945 -1.02 -36.94 2.54
C GLY A 945 -0.85 -35.85 1.48
N THR A 946 -1.88 -35.04 1.20
CA THR A 946 -1.75 -33.89 0.30
C THR A 946 -0.82 -32.83 0.89
N LYS A 947 -0.13 -32.07 0.04
CA LYS A 947 0.76 -30.98 0.47
C LYS A 947 0.13 -29.65 0.11
N GLU A 948 -0.11 -28.84 1.12
CA GLU A 948 -0.53 -27.45 0.91
C GLU A 948 0.60 -26.50 1.25
N THR A 949 0.60 -25.34 0.60
CA THR A 949 1.70 -24.39 0.70
C THR A 949 1.19 -22.96 0.63
N TRP A 950 1.64 -22.15 1.58
CA TRP A 950 1.39 -20.72 1.64
C TRP A 950 2.68 -19.99 1.96
N SER A 951 2.73 -18.68 1.69
CA SER A 951 3.96 -17.91 1.79
C SER A 951 3.69 -16.47 2.17
N TRP A 952 4.68 -15.83 2.79
CA TRP A 952 4.65 -14.40 3.10
C TRP A 952 4.26 -13.56 1.87
N HIS A 953 4.86 -13.82 0.71
CA HIS A 953 4.58 -13.07 -0.54
C HIS A 953 3.11 -13.08 -0.92
N LYS A 954 2.47 -14.26 -0.88
CA LYS A 954 1.04 -14.37 -1.17
C LYS A 954 0.20 -13.67 -0.09
N ASN A 955 0.60 -13.82 1.17
CA ASN A 955 -0.15 -13.27 2.29
C ASN A 955 -0.18 -11.73 2.28
N VAL A 956 0.93 -11.05 1.97
CA VAL A 956 0.96 -9.58 1.92
C VAL A 956 0.23 -9.01 0.71
N LEU A 957 0.25 -9.72 -0.43
CA LEU A 957 -0.51 -9.34 -1.63
C LEU A 957 -2.03 -9.52 -1.44
N LEU A 958 -2.43 -10.43 -0.55
CA LEU A 958 -3.81 -10.67 -0.17
C LEU A 958 -4.23 -9.91 1.09
N GLN A 959 -3.27 -9.35 1.84
CA GLN A 959 -3.47 -8.85 3.20
C GLN A 959 -4.17 -9.86 4.13
N MET A 960 -3.95 -11.15 3.86
CA MET A 960 -4.60 -12.27 4.52
C MET A 960 -3.77 -13.54 4.36
N GLU A 961 -3.60 -14.31 5.43
CA GLU A 961 -3.00 -15.63 5.39
C GLU A 961 -4.08 -16.72 5.47
N LYS A 962 -4.25 -17.47 4.40
CA LYS A 962 -5.18 -18.61 4.35
C LYS A 962 -4.48 -19.89 4.77
N ILE A 963 -4.71 -20.35 6.00
CA ILE A 963 -4.07 -21.55 6.55
C ILE A 963 -4.98 -22.76 6.35
N PRO A 964 -4.56 -23.76 5.56
CA PRO A 964 -5.37 -24.93 5.26
C PRO A 964 -5.41 -25.90 6.44
N PHE A 965 -6.53 -26.58 6.60
CA PHE A 965 -6.73 -27.65 7.58
C PHE A 965 -7.68 -28.73 7.05
N LYS A 966 -7.79 -29.85 7.79
CA LYS A 966 -8.83 -30.86 7.56
C LYS A 966 -9.49 -31.23 8.88
N ILE A 967 -10.82 -31.38 8.85
CA ILE A 967 -11.62 -31.90 9.98
C ILE A 967 -12.40 -33.14 9.52
N THR A 968 -12.74 -34.01 10.47
CA THR A 968 -13.57 -35.20 10.20
C THR A 968 -14.89 -35.08 10.95
N VAL A 969 -15.99 -35.17 10.20
CA VAL A 969 -17.36 -35.16 10.70
C VAL A 969 -17.92 -36.57 10.57
N ASP A 970 -17.99 -37.31 11.69
CA ASP A 970 -18.40 -38.72 11.70
C ASP A 970 -19.93 -38.92 11.65
N LYS A 971 -20.70 -37.90 12.03
CA LYS A 971 -22.16 -37.93 12.08
C LYS A 971 -22.71 -36.59 11.64
N ALA A 972 -23.82 -36.58 10.91
CA ALA A 972 -24.55 -35.36 10.62
C ALA A 972 -25.24 -34.83 11.91
N GLY A 973 -25.40 -33.52 12.01
CA GLY A 973 -26.05 -32.85 13.14
C GLY A 973 -25.29 -31.60 13.60
N TYR A 974 -25.51 -31.23 14.86
CA TYR A 974 -24.83 -30.10 15.48
C TYR A 974 -23.45 -30.47 15.98
N HIS A 975 -22.48 -29.61 15.66
CA HIS A 975 -21.11 -29.67 16.11
C HIS A 975 -20.67 -28.31 16.67
N ILE A 976 -19.64 -28.33 17.49
CA ILE A 976 -18.96 -27.12 17.97
C ILE A 976 -17.59 -27.04 17.29
N PHE A 977 -17.43 -26.06 16.42
CA PHE A 977 -16.12 -25.68 15.91
C PHE A 977 -15.52 -24.63 16.84
N SER A 978 -14.29 -24.82 17.30
CA SER A 978 -13.64 -23.93 18.25
C SER A 978 -12.34 -23.37 17.70
N VAL A 979 -12.08 -22.09 17.92
CA VAL A 979 -10.78 -21.44 17.67
C VAL A 979 -10.14 -21.08 19.00
N TYR A 980 -8.94 -21.61 19.23
CA TYR A 980 -8.18 -21.48 20.48
C TYR A 980 -6.97 -20.58 20.27
N GLN A 981 -6.71 -19.72 21.25
CA GLN A 981 -5.44 -19.04 21.33
C GLN A 981 -4.29 -20.05 21.51
N VAL A 982 -3.18 -19.86 20.79
CA VAL A 982 -1.90 -20.52 21.10
C VAL A 982 -0.86 -19.43 21.36
N ASP A 983 -0.44 -18.71 20.31
CA ASP A 983 0.42 -17.53 20.46
C ASP A 983 -0.39 -16.27 20.78
N LYS A 984 0.27 -15.27 21.37
CA LYS A 984 -0.30 -13.96 21.69
C LYS A 984 -0.28 -13.03 20.47
N GLY A 985 -1.23 -12.10 20.40
CA GLY A 985 -1.27 -11.09 19.34
C GLY A 985 -1.68 -11.64 17.97
N ILE A 986 -2.12 -12.89 17.92
CA ILE A 986 -2.63 -13.51 16.69
C ILE A 986 -4.10 -13.15 16.53
N GLY A 987 -4.45 -12.68 15.34
CA GLY A 987 -5.83 -12.41 14.94
C GLY A 987 -6.27 -13.22 13.72
N PHE A 988 -7.56 -13.49 13.63
CA PHE A 988 -8.19 -14.16 12.48
C PHE A 988 -9.51 -13.48 12.12
N ASP A 989 -9.89 -13.68 10.87
CA ASP A 989 -10.97 -12.97 10.19
C ASP A 989 -12.18 -13.87 9.95
N ARG A 990 -11.94 -15.08 9.44
CA ARG A 990 -13.01 -16.01 9.07
C ARG A 990 -12.51 -17.44 8.91
N ILE A 991 -13.45 -18.38 8.84
CA ILE A 991 -13.22 -19.80 8.61
C ILE A 991 -14.07 -20.23 7.42
N VAL A 992 -13.50 -21.02 6.51
CA VAL A 992 -14.24 -21.67 5.42
C VAL A 992 -14.00 -23.16 5.46
N ILE A 993 -15.07 -23.96 5.42
CA ILE A 993 -15.04 -25.42 5.35
C ILE A 993 -15.76 -25.86 4.08
N CYS A 994 -15.09 -26.65 3.26
CA CYS A 994 -15.60 -27.22 2.02
C CYS A 994 -15.97 -28.69 2.25
N THR A 995 -17.26 -29.02 2.12
CA THR A 995 -17.77 -30.37 2.43
C THR A 995 -17.71 -31.35 1.26
N ASP A 996 -17.20 -30.91 0.10
CA ASP A 996 -16.82 -31.79 -1.01
C ASP A 996 -15.76 -31.20 -1.95
N GLN A 997 -15.36 -31.98 -2.97
CA GLN A 997 -14.31 -31.63 -3.92
C GLN A 997 -14.68 -30.45 -4.85
N GLN A 998 -15.96 -30.30 -5.18
CA GLN A 998 -16.41 -29.19 -6.04
C GLN A 998 -16.27 -27.88 -5.27
N ALA A 999 -16.72 -27.85 -4.01
CA ALA A 999 -16.57 -26.72 -3.12
C ALA A 999 -15.09 -26.36 -2.89
N GLU A 1000 -14.24 -27.36 -2.63
CA GLU A 1000 -12.79 -27.15 -2.47
C GLU A 1000 -12.16 -26.51 -3.72
N THR A 1001 -12.54 -27.00 -4.92
CA THR A 1001 -12.02 -26.47 -6.18
C THR A 1001 -12.45 -25.02 -6.40
N THR A 1002 -13.72 -24.72 -6.15
CA THR A 1002 -14.27 -23.36 -6.27
C THR A 1002 -13.63 -22.40 -5.26
N GLN A 1003 -13.46 -22.83 -4.00
CA GLN A 1003 -12.80 -22.05 -2.95
C GLN A 1003 -11.35 -21.70 -3.32
N LYS A 1004 -10.58 -22.68 -3.82
CA LYS A 1004 -9.17 -22.47 -4.22
C LYS A 1004 -9.00 -21.56 -5.44
N ARG A 1005 -10.03 -21.40 -6.29
CA ARG A 1005 -10.02 -20.48 -7.44
C ARG A 1005 -10.31 -19.04 -7.06
N SER A 1006 -11.21 -18.82 -6.10
CA SER A 1006 -11.68 -17.49 -5.70
C SER A 1006 -10.74 -16.79 -4.72
N LEU A 1007 -10.68 -15.46 -4.79
CA LEU A 1007 -9.82 -14.64 -3.96
C LEU A 1007 -10.42 -14.41 -2.57
N LEU A 1008 -11.69 -14.03 -2.48
CA LEU A 1008 -12.36 -13.77 -1.20
C LEU A 1008 -12.84 -15.09 -0.59
N GLY A 1009 -13.30 -16.02 -1.43
CA GLY A 1009 -13.94 -17.27 -1.03
C GLY A 1009 -15.46 -17.14 -1.06
N CYS A 1010 -16.14 -18.17 -0.58
CA CYS A 1010 -17.60 -18.16 -0.47
C CYS A 1010 -18.09 -17.03 0.46
N PRO A 1011 -19.25 -16.40 0.20
CA PRO A 1011 -19.92 -15.52 1.16
C PRO A 1011 -20.23 -16.23 2.48
N GLU A 1012 -20.52 -15.48 3.55
CA GLU A 1012 -20.92 -16.06 4.84
C GLU A 1012 -22.10 -17.04 4.65
N SER A 1013 -22.01 -18.22 5.27
CA SER A 1013 -23.07 -19.22 5.20
C SER A 1013 -24.29 -18.78 6.00
N TYR A 1014 -25.47 -19.29 5.62
CA TYR A 1014 -26.70 -19.00 6.34
C TYR A 1014 -26.53 -19.27 7.85
N ASN A 1015 -26.95 -18.30 8.64
CA ASN A 1015 -26.82 -18.31 10.07
C ASN A 1015 -27.98 -17.58 10.73
N THR A 1016 -28.11 -17.76 12.04
CA THR A 1016 -29.17 -17.13 12.85
C THR A 1016 -28.65 -15.93 13.66
N PHE A 1017 -27.52 -15.31 13.29
CA PHE A 1017 -26.99 -14.10 13.94
C PHE A 1017 -27.54 -12.84 13.28
N ASN A 1018 -27.51 -12.81 11.94
CA ASN A 1018 -27.85 -11.65 11.14
C ASN A 1018 -28.90 -12.02 10.08
N ASP A 1019 -29.84 -11.12 9.83
CA ASP A 1019 -30.81 -11.24 8.73
C ASP A 1019 -30.22 -10.80 7.36
N GLN A 1020 -28.91 -10.57 7.27
CA GLN A 1020 -28.30 -9.93 6.11
C GLN A 1020 -28.33 -10.84 4.86
N LYS A 1021 -28.93 -10.30 3.80
CA LYS A 1021 -28.95 -10.87 2.45
C LYS A 1021 -27.98 -10.08 1.59
N GLU A 1022 -26.70 -10.43 1.59
CA GLU A 1022 -25.77 -9.84 0.63
C GLU A 1022 -26.22 -10.14 -0.81
N LYS A 1023 -26.10 -9.14 -1.68
CA LYS A 1023 -26.33 -9.30 -3.11
C LYS A 1023 -25.20 -10.15 -3.69
N ASN A 1024 -25.42 -11.45 -3.79
CA ASN A 1024 -24.44 -12.41 -4.29
C ASN A 1024 -24.48 -12.62 -5.81
N TYR A 1025 -24.93 -11.64 -6.57
CA TYR A 1025 -25.07 -11.73 -8.02
C TYR A 1025 -24.61 -10.45 -8.72
N ALA A 1026 -23.98 -10.60 -9.89
CA ALA A 1026 -23.48 -9.52 -10.72
C ALA A 1026 -24.19 -9.43 -12.08
N SER A 1027 -24.37 -8.22 -12.57
CA SER A 1027 -24.92 -7.91 -13.90
C SER A 1027 -23.81 -7.94 -14.93
N ILE A 1028 -24.15 -8.29 -16.18
CA ILE A 1028 -23.24 -8.08 -17.30
C ILE A 1028 -23.16 -6.56 -17.58
N PRO A 1029 -21.97 -6.00 -17.90
CA PRO A 1029 -21.86 -4.60 -18.29
C PRO A 1029 -22.72 -4.27 -19.52
N GLN A 1030 -23.19 -3.03 -19.61
CA GLN A 1030 -23.96 -2.56 -20.76
C GLN A 1030 -23.05 -2.49 -22.00
N PHE A 1031 -23.49 -3.11 -23.09
CA PHE A 1031 -22.79 -3.06 -24.38
C PHE A 1031 -23.49 -2.10 -25.35
N SER A 1032 -22.70 -1.30 -26.06
CA SER A 1032 -23.16 -0.48 -27.19
C SER A 1032 -22.75 -1.11 -28.52
N ASN A 1033 -23.42 -0.72 -29.61
CA ASN A 1033 -23.05 -1.13 -30.98
C ASN A 1033 -21.58 -0.82 -31.33
N GLU A 1034 -21.00 0.22 -30.72
CA GLU A 1034 -19.60 0.57 -30.90
C GLU A 1034 -18.68 -0.43 -30.19
N THR A 1035 -19.01 -0.80 -28.95
CA THR A 1035 -18.21 -1.76 -28.17
C THR A 1035 -18.24 -3.16 -28.76
N THR A 1036 -19.33 -3.59 -29.38
CA THR A 1036 -19.52 -4.98 -29.86
C THR A 1036 -19.17 -5.17 -31.33
N LYS A 1037 -18.63 -4.13 -31.97
CA LYS A 1037 -18.36 -4.13 -33.41
C LYS A 1037 -17.37 -5.23 -33.78
N VAL A 1038 -17.79 -6.10 -34.71
CA VAL A 1038 -16.92 -7.10 -35.34
C VAL A 1038 -16.42 -6.55 -36.67
N LYS A 1039 -15.10 -6.60 -36.87
CA LYS A 1039 -14.45 -6.15 -38.11
C LYS A 1039 -14.15 -7.35 -38.99
N THR A 1040 -13.97 -7.13 -40.29
CA THR A 1040 -13.30 -8.11 -41.16
C THR A 1040 -11.84 -8.23 -40.77
N TYR A 1041 -11.18 -9.31 -41.17
CA TYR A 1041 -9.74 -9.44 -40.98
C TYR A 1041 -9.02 -8.18 -41.49
N PRO A 1042 -8.27 -7.47 -40.64
CA PRO A 1042 -7.37 -6.44 -41.13
C PRO A 1042 -6.37 -7.19 -42.01
N LYS A 1043 -6.23 -6.86 -43.30
CA LYS A 1043 -5.09 -7.36 -44.08
C LYS A 1043 -3.94 -6.38 -43.85
N PRO A 1044 -3.10 -6.53 -42.80
CA PRO A 1044 -2.07 -5.55 -42.57
C PRO A 1044 -1.07 -5.60 -43.72
N GLU A 1045 -0.76 -4.44 -44.27
CA GLU A 1045 0.33 -4.30 -45.24
C GLU A 1045 1.65 -4.78 -44.61
N PRO A 1046 2.56 -5.40 -45.36
CA PRO A 1046 3.86 -5.76 -44.82
C PRO A 1046 4.64 -4.54 -44.32
N LEU A 1047 5.38 -4.71 -43.23
CA LEU A 1047 6.15 -3.64 -42.61
C LEU A 1047 7.32 -3.20 -43.50
N THR A 1048 7.61 -1.90 -43.53
CA THR A 1048 8.81 -1.34 -44.15
C THR A 1048 9.96 -1.15 -43.16
N SER A 1049 9.65 -1.06 -41.87
CA SER A 1049 10.58 -1.07 -40.75
C SER A 1049 9.83 -1.32 -39.46
N ILE A 1050 10.51 -1.85 -38.44
CA ILE A 1050 9.97 -1.97 -37.09
C ILE A 1050 11.11 -2.08 -36.08
N ASN A 1051 10.94 -1.55 -34.88
CA ASN A 1051 11.80 -1.89 -33.76
C ASN A 1051 10.95 -2.69 -32.76
N LEU A 1052 11.38 -3.91 -32.44
CA LEU A 1052 10.71 -4.81 -31.51
C LEU A 1052 11.49 -4.89 -30.22
N ASN A 1053 10.80 -4.81 -29.09
CA ASN A 1053 11.38 -4.95 -27.77
C ASN A 1053 10.76 -6.17 -27.07
N PHE A 1054 11.60 -7.14 -26.73
CA PHE A 1054 11.21 -8.37 -26.04
C PHE A 1054 11.43 -8.25 -24.51
N ALA A 1055 11.90 -7.11 -24.01
CA ALA A 1055 11.93 -6.83 -22.59
C ALA A 1055 10.53 -6.57 -22.03
N MET A 1056 10.33 -6.94 -20.76
CA MET A 1056 9.07 -6.75 -20.04
C MET A 1056 8.70 -5.27 -19.83
N TYR A 1057 9.69 -4.38 -19.84
CA TYR A 1057 9.55 -2.95 -19.58
C TYR A 1057 9.83 -2.18 -20.87
N ALA A 1058 8.77 -1.80 -21.58
CA ALA A 1058 8.87 -1.12 -22.86
C ALA A 1058 8.36 0.31 -22.73
N MET A 1059 9.30 1.22 -22.47
CA MET A 1059 9.08 2.65 -22.66
C MET A 1059 9.01 2.94 -24.17
N LEU A 1060 7.79 3.15 -24.67
CA LEU A 1060 7.46 3.33 -26.09
C LEU A 1060 7.91 4.69 -26.66
N ASP A 1061 7.83 5.76 -25.88
CA ASP A 1061 7.93 7.11 -26.45
C ASP A 1061 9.37 7.63 -26.64
N ALA A 1062 10.36 7.07 -25.93
CA ALA A 1062 11.74 7.55 -26.00
C ALA A 1062 12.55 6.93 -27.17
N HIS A 1063 12.13 5.80 -27.73
CA HIS A 1063 12.96 5.02 -28.68
C HIS A 1063 12.23 4.30 -29.84
N ASP A 1064 10.95 4.56 -30.09
CA ASP A 1064 10.22 4.02 -31.27
C ASP A 1064 10.18 2.48 -31.32
N PHE A 1065 10.18 1.80 -30.16
CA PHE A 1065 10.05 0.34 -30.06
C PHE A 1065 8.60 -0.10 -29.96
N VAL A 1066 8.30 -1.36 -30.29
CA VAL A 1066 7.00 -2.02 -30.06
C VAL A 1066 7.22 -3.20 -29.11
N PRO A 1067 6.55 -3.28 -27.96
CA PRO A 1067 6.70 -4.37 -27.02
C PRO A 1067 6.21 -5.68 -27.59
N VAL A 1068 6.89 -6.75 -27.20
CA VAL A 1068 6.56 -8.12 -27.56
C VAL A 1068 6.65 -8.98 -26.31
N ASN A 1069 5.55 -9.65 -26.00
CA ASN A 1069 5.46 -10.67 -24.96
C ASN A 1069 5.06 -12.03 -25.56
N GLN A 1070 5.01 -13.07 -24.73
CA GLN A 1070 4.67 -14.44 -25.13
C GLN A 1070 3.23 -14.60 -25.68
N ARG A 1071 2.36 -13.59 -25.55
CA ARG A 1071 1.00 -13.62 -26.09
C ARG A 1071 0.87 -13.08 -27.51
N HIS A 1072 1.90 -12.44 -28.05
CA HIS A 1072 1.92 -12.02 -29.46
C HIS A 1072 2.06 -13.24 -30.36
N ILE A 1073 0.96 -13.89 -30.74
CA ILE A 1073 0.97 -15.07 -31.61
C ILE A 1073 0.89 -14.64 -33.07
N PHE A 1074 1.79 -15.15 -33.92
CA PHE A 1074 1.75 -14.80 -35.35
C PHE A 1074 0.54 -15.41 -36.05
N ASN A 1075 -0.15 -14.58 -36.83
CA ASN A 1075 -1.20 -14.98 -37.75
C ASN A 1075 -1.17 -14.02 -38.94
N GLU A 1076 -0.94 -14.55 -40.14
CA GLU A 1076 -0.75 -13.81 -41.38
C GLU A 1076 -1.93 -12.89 -41.75
N ASN A 1077 -3.12 -13.18 -41.24
CA ASN A 1077 -4.35 -12.47 -41.52
C ASN A 1077 -4.66 -11.33 -40.53
N ILE A 1078 -3.90 -11.19 -39.42
CA ILE A 1078 -4.22 -10.20 -38.38
C ILE A 1078 -2.99 -9.44 -37.88
N ASN A 1079 -1.83 -10.09 -37.90
CA ASN A 1079 -0.63 -9.60 -37.23
C ASN A 1079 0.51 -9.45 -38.24
N GLN A 1080 1.31 -8.40 -38.07
CA GLN A 1080 2.55 -8.23 -38.82
C GLN A 1080 3.72 -9.00 -38.18
N PHE A 1081 3.61 -9.42 -36.92
CA PHE A 1081 4.67 -10.17 -36.23
C PHE A 1081 4.11 -11.01 -35.07
N GLY A 1082 4.87 -12.00 -34.61
CA GLY A 1082 4.53 -12.81 -33.43
C GLY A 1082 5.28 -14.14 -33.32
N TRP A 1083 5.09 -14.81 -32.20
CA TRP A 1083 5.59 -16.15 -31.88
C TRP A 1083 4.77 -17.24 -32.57
N GLU A 1084 5.40 -18.36 -32.88
CA GLU A 1084 4.68 -19.58 -33.23
C GLU A 1084 3.86 -20.07 -32.02
N LYS A 1085 2.57 -20.38 -32.24
CA LYS A 1085 1.62 -20.74 -31.18
C LYS A 1085 2.11 -21.88 -30.28
N LYS A 1086 2.79 -22.87 -30.84
CA LYS A 1086 3.28 -24.04 -30.10
C LYS A 1086 4.47 -23.72 -29.18
N ASP A 1087 5.23 -22.67 -29.50
CA ASP A 1087 6.45 -22.28 -28.82
C ASP A 1087 6.19 -21.31 -27.67
N ALA A 1088 5.20 -20.42 -27.83
CA ALA A 1088 4.82 -19.38 -26.87
C ALA A 1088 4.70 -19.85 -25.40
N LYS A 1089 4.17 -21.06 -25.17
CA LYS A 1089 4.01 -21.66 -23.82
C LYS A 1089 5.33 -21.99 -23.10
N HIS A 1090 6.45 -21.95 -23.82
CA HIS A 1090 7.79 -22.26 -23.30
C HIS A 1090 8.66 -21.02 -23.10
N ILE A 1091 8.14 -19.85 -23.47
CA ILE A 1091 8.81 -18.56 -23.36
C ILE A 1091 8.51 -17.96 -22.00
N LYS A 1092 9.55 -17.45 -21.34
CA LYS A 1092 9.45 -16.81 -20.03
C LYS A 1092 10.14 -15.46 -20.08
N PHE A 1093 9.76 -14.58 -19.17
CA PHE A 1093 10.52 -13.35 -18.95
C PHE A 1093 11.82 -13.66 -18.22
N SER A 1094 12.87 -12.95 -18.61
CA SER A 1094 14.08 -12.81 -17.83
C SER A 1094 14.15 -11.37 -17.35
N HIS A 1095 14.19 -11.21 -16.04
CA HIS A 1095 14.47 -9.94 -15.39
C HIS A 1095 15.51 -10.19 -14.30
N ASN A 1096 16.37 -9.21 -14.10
CA ASN A 1096 17.35 -9.22 -13.04
C ASN A 1096 17.30 -7.86 -12.31
N GLU A 1097 16.85 -7.90 -11.06
CA GLU A 1097 16.70 -6.71 -10.20
C GLU A 1097 18.06 -6.07 -9.86
N SER A 1098 19.16 -6.81 -9.99
CA SER A 1098 20.50 -6.38 -9.57
C SER A 1098 21.21 -5.44 -10.55
N SER A 1099 20.52 -4.94 -11.58
CA SER A 1099 21.14 -4.10 -12.62
C SER A 1099 20.41 -2.79 -12.91
N GLU A 1100 20.80 -1.68 -12.31
CA GLU A 1100 20.01 -0.44 -12.20
C GLU A 1100 20.43 0.67 -13.18
N ARG A 1101 21.45 0.46 -14.04
CA ARG A 1101 21.99 1.57 -14.86
C ARG A 1101 22.12 1.32 -16.36
N ILE A 1102 21.59 0.20 -16.85
CA ILE A 1102 21.44 -0.08 -18.29
C ILE A 1102 19.98 0.13 -18.70
N PRO A 1103 19.68 0.71 -19.89
CA PRO A 1103 18.31 0.82 -20.35
C PRO A 1103 17.57 -0.52 -20.24
N PHE A 1104 16.39 -0.53 -19.63
CA PHE A 1104 15.62 -1.75 -19.32
C PHE A 1104 15.53 -2.73 -20.50
N TRP A 1105 15.37 -2.21 -21.73
CA TRP A 1105 15.28 -2.99 -22.95
C TRP A 1105 16.57 -3.71 -23.37
N GLN A 1106 17.70 -3.41 -22.72
CA GLN A 1106 19.00 -4.07 -22.94
C GLN A 1106 19.33 -5.09 -21.84
N ARG A 1107 18.81 -4.90 -20.62
CA ARG A 1107 18.97 -5.81 -19.48
C ARG A 1107 17.97 -6.96 -19.52
N ASP A 1108 16.71 -6.64 -19.78
CA ASP A 1108 15.60 -7.60 -19.71
C ASP A 1108 15.25 -8.14 -21.09
N GLY A 1109 14.53 -9.27 -21.12
CA GLY A 1109 14.20 -9.92 -22.37
C GLY A 1109 13.31 -11.14 -22.19
N LEU A 1110 12.93 -11.75 -23.31
CA LEU A 1110 12.33 -13.07 -23.31
C LEU A 1110 13.44 -14.13 -23.35
N LYS A 1111 13.25 -15.19 -22.59
CA LYS A 1111 14.14 -16.35 -22.53
C LYS A 1111 13.41 -17.67 -22.73
N GLY A 1112 14.16 -18.68 -23.14
CA GLY A 1112 13.65 -20.04 -23.30
C GLY A 1112 14.77 -21.07 -23.32
N LYS A 1113 14.40 -22.32 -23.04
CA LYS A 1113 15.30 -23.49 -23.11
C LYS A 1113 14.99 -24.44 -24.27
N LYS A 1114 13.95 -24.12 -25.04
CA LYS A 1114 13.50 -24.90 -26.18
C LYS A 1114 13.65 -24.07 -27.44
N GLU A 1115 13.72 -24.75 -28.58
CA GLU A 1115 13.64 -24.07 -29.87
C GLU A 1115 12.34 -23.25 -29.95
N SER A 1116 12.43 -22.02 -30.45
CA SER A 1116 11.30 -21.10 -30.56
C SER A 1116 11.41 -20.26 -31.81
N HIS A 1117 10.26 -20.07 -32.47
CA HIS A 1117 10.13 -19.35 -33.74
C HIS A 1117 9.38 -18.04 -33.57
N PHE A 1118 9.94 -16.97 -34.13
CA PHE A 1118 9.31 -15.65 -34.20
C PHE A 1118 9.31 -15.12 -35.62
N TYR A 1119 8.18 -14.56 -36.05
CA TYR A 1119 7.95 -14.13 -37.42
C TYR A 1119 7.73 -12.62 -37.50
N VAL A 1120 8.24 -11.99 -38.56
CA VAL A 1120 7.95 -10.60 -38.92
C VAL A 1120 7.65 -10.52 -40.42
N ARG A 1121 6.49 -9.96 -40.79
CA ARG A 1121 6.07 -9.75 -42.16
C ARG A 1121 6.58 -8.40 -42.68
N LEU A 1122 7.46 -8.43 -43.67
CA LEU A 1122 8.19 -7.30 -44.24
C LEU A 1122 7.98 -7.23 -45.75
N LYS A 1123 8.01 -6.03 -46.34
CA LYS A 1123 8.01 -5.89 -47.82
C LYS A 1123 9.24 -6.57 -48.42
N LYS A 1124 9.14 -7.02 -49.67
CA LYS A 1124 10.29 -7.52 -50.45
C LYS A 1124 11.40 -6.46 -50.48
N GLY A 1125 12.63 -6.84 -50.12
CA GLY A 1125 13.76 -5.93 -50.07
C GLY A 1125 14.93 -6.44 -49.24
N ILE A 1126 15.99 -5.64 -49.14
CA ILE A 1126 17.15 -5.93 -48.29
C ILE A 1126 17.05 -5.09 -47.03
N TYR A 1127 17.21 -5.73 -45.88
CA TYR A 1127 17.08 -5.09 -44.57
C TYR A 1127 18.38 -5.21 -43.79
N THR A 1128 18.69 -4.13 -43.06
CA THR A 1128 19.68 -4.10 -42.00
C THR A 1128 18.95 -4.42 -40.69
N ILE A 1129 19.32 -5.53 -40.06
CA ILE A 1129 18.73 -5.99 -38.81
C ILE A 1129 19.78 -5.94 -37.70
N THR A 1130 19.52 -5.13 -36.68
CA THR A 1130 20.33 -5.07 -35.46
C THR A 1130 19.60 -5.82 -34.34
N TYR A 1131 20.22 -6.83 -33.73
CA TYR A 1131 19.66 -7.56 -32.60
C TYR A 1131 20.50 -7.37 -31.33
N TYR A 1132 19.82 -7.47 -30.20
CA TYR A 1132 20.37 -7.31 -28.86
C TYR A 1132 20.07 -8.57 -28.06
N MET A 1133 21.11 -9.26 -27.59
CA MET A 1133 21.02 -10.52 -26.85
C MET A 1133 21.93 -10.51 -25.62
N GLY A 1134 21.47 -11.15 -24.53
CA GLY A 1134 22.21 -11.32 -23.29
C GLY A 1134 21.65 -10.51 -22.12
N ASP A 1135 22.35 -10.58 -21.00
CA ASP A 1135 22.07 -9.81 -19.77
C ASP A 1135 23.12 -8.72 -19.65
N ALA A 1136 22.81 -7.52 -20.18
CA ALA A 1136 23.70 -6.37 -20.14
C ALA A 1136 23.80 -5.83 -18.71
N ARG A 1137 25.03 -5.51 -18.23
CA ARG A 1137 25.26 -4.91 -16.90
C ARG A 1137 26.28 -3.78 -16.97
N ILE A 1138 26.18 -2.83 -16.05
CA ILE A 1138 27.23 -1.81 -15.92
C ILE A 1138 28.46 -2.37 -15.20
N LYS A 1139 29.57 -1.66 -15.34
CA LYS A 1139 30.89 -2.08 -14.84
C LYS A 1139 30.88 -2.30 -13.33
N GLU A 1140 30.16 -1.49 -12.57
CA GLU A 1140 30.00 -1.63 -11.12
C GLU A 1140 29.35 -2.97 -10.77
N GLU A 1141 28.28 -3.37 -11.47
CA GLU A 1141 27.59 -4.65 -11.20
C GLU A 1141 28.34 -5.88 -11.71
N MET A 1142 29.18 -5.72 -12.74
CA MET A 1142 30.11 -6.77 -13.16
C MET A 1142 31.15 -7.11 -12.08
N ILE A 1143 31.44 -6.16 -11.18
CA ILE A 1143 32.31 -6.38 -10.02
C ILE A 1143 31.53 -7.13 -8.93
N TYR A 1144 30.25 -6.79 -8.70
CA TYR A 1144 29.50 -7.26 -7.53
C TYR A 1144 28.63 -8.50 -7.75
N ASN A 1145 28.21 -8.83 -8.99
CA ASN A 1145 27.23 -9.89 -9.26
C ASN A 1145 27.70 -10.88 -10.35
N GLN A 1146 27.82 -12.16 -10.02
CA GLN A 1146 27.96 -13.22 -11.02
C GLN A 1146 26.65 -13.35 -11.82
N GLY A 1147 26.75 -13.46 -13.14
CA GLY A 1147 25.58 -13.51 -13.99
C GLY A 1147 25.26 -14.85 -14.63
N LEU A 1148 24.12 -14.90 -15.33
CA LEU A 1148 23.71 -16.07 -16.11
C LEU A 1148 24.32 -16.04 -17.51
N ASN A 1149 25.16 -17.02 -17.82
CA ASN A 1149 25.65 -17.25 -19.17
C ASN A 1149 24.58 -17.99 -19.99
N TYR A 1150 24.27 -17.47 -21.16
CA TYR A 1150 23.31 -18.07 -22.08
C TYR A 1150 24.04 -18.80 -23.20
N LYS A 1151 23.79 -20.10 -23.33
CA LYS A 1151 24.39 -20.93 -24.38
C LYS A 1151 23.39 -21.10 -25.50
N MET A 1152 23.52 -20.30 -26.55
CA MET A 1152 22.46 -20.14 -27.55
C MET A 1152 22.91 -20.34 -28.99
N SER A 1153 21.96 -20.76 -29.81
CA SER A 1153 22.05 -20.83 -31.27
C SER A 1153 20.95 -19.97 -31.89
N PHE A 1154 21.30 -19.21 -32.92
CA PHE A 1154 20.40 -18.25 -33.56
C PHE A 1154 20.48 -18.33 -35.08
N LYS A 1155 19.31 -18.41 -35.73
CA LYS A 1155 19.17 -18.40 -37.20
C LYS A 1155 18.19 -17.32 -37.63
N MET A 1156 18.46 -16.72 -38.79
CA MET A 1156 17.52 -15.86 -39.51
C MET A 1156 17.30 -16.42 -40.92
N ASN A 1157 16.04 -16.68 -41.31
CA ASN A 1157 15.68 -17.33 -42.58
C ASN A 1157 16.52 -18.58 -42.89
N GLY A 1158 16.77 -19.40 -41.87
CA GLY A 1158 17.57 -20.63 -41.96
C GLY A 1158 19.09 -20.43 -41.98
N LYS A 1159 19.59 -19.20 -42.20
CA LYS A 1159 21.02 -18.87 -42.12
C LYS A 1159 21.48 -18.86 -40.67
N LEU A 1160 22.47 -19.69 -40.34
CA LEU A 1160 23.08 -19.76 -39.02
C LEU A 1160 23.96 -18.52 -38.77
N LEU A 1161 23.58 -17.72 -37.77
CA LEU A 1161 24.33 -16.54 -37.35
C LEU A 1161 25.17 -16.82 -36.10
N MET A 1162 24.69 -17.71 -35.25
CA MET A 1162 25.36 -18.11 -34.01
C MET A 1162 25.12 -19.59 -33.74
N ASN A 1163 26.16 -20.32 -33.35
CA ASN A 1163 26.07 -21.76 -33.09
C ASN A 1163 26.65 -22.15 -31.74
N ASN A 1164 25.78 -22.39 -30.76
CA ASN A 1164 26.13 -22.88 -29.44
C ASN A 1164 27.22 -22.00 -28.77
N GLU A 1165 27.09 -20.68 -28.98
CA GLU A 1165 28.02 -19.69 -28.44
C GLU A 1165 27.54 -19.22 -27.06
N ASP A 1166 28.49 -18.86 -26.22
CA ASP A 1166 28.21 -18.27 -24.92
C ASP A 1166 27.96 -16.76 -25.10
N VAL A 1167 26.75 -16.31 -24.76
CA VAL A 1167 26.44 -14.90 -24.56
C VAL A 1167 26.58 -14.63 -23.06
N LEU A 1168 27.71 -14.01 -22.72
CA LEU A 1168 28.15 -13.81 -21.33
C LEU A 1168 27.38 -12.67 -20.67
N THR A 1169 27.23 -12.76 -19.37
CA THR A 1169 26.63 -11.67 -18.59
C THR A 1169 27.54 -10.46 -18.51
N GLY A 1170 26.94 -9.27 -18.47
CA GLY A 1170 27.65 -7.98 -18.43
C GLY A 1170 28.09 -7.50 -19.81
N ILE A 1171 28.07 -8.38 -20.83
CA ILE A 1171 28.46 -8.05 -22.20
C ILE A 1171 27.25 -8.32 -23.11
N GLN A 1172 26.55 -7.25 -23.49
CA GLN A 1172 25.47 -7.39 -24.46
C GLN A 1172 26.04 -7.73 -25.84
N LYS A 1173 25.53 -8.79 -26.48
CA LYS A 1173 25.84 -9.09 -27.88
C LYS A 1173 24.95 -8.23 -28.76
N ILE A 1174 25.56 -7.25 -29.43
CA ILE A 1174 24.92 -6.35 -30.38
C ILE A 1174 25.56 -6.57 -31.75
N GLU A 1175 24.81 -7.14 -32.67
CA GLU A 1175 25.30 -7.40 -34.02
C GLU A 1175 24.28 -6.90 -35.05
N THR A 1176 24.80 -6.55 -36.23
CA THR A 1176 24.00 -6.08 -37.35
C THR A 1176 24.26 -6.98 -38.56
N VAL A 1177 23.18 -7.49 -39.15
CA VAL A 1177 23.24 -8.39 -40.31
C VAL A 1177 22.37 -7.86 -41.44
N GLU A 1178 22.75 -8.18 -42.67
CA GLU A 1178 21.90 -7.95 -43.84
C GLU A 1178 21.11 -9.21 -44.16
N VAL A 1179 19.80 -9.05 -44.31
CA VAL A 1179 18.87 -10.13 -44.67
C VAL A 1179 18.04 -9.69 -45.86
N GLU A 1180 17.99 -10.55 -46.88
CA GLU A 1180 17.11 -10.39 -48.02
C GLU A 1180 15.75 -11.03 -47.72
N ILE A 1181 14.68 -10.24 -47.88
CA ILE A 1181 13.30 -10.70 -47.79
C ILE A 1181 12.79 -10.95 -49.21
N LEU A 1182 12.46 -12.21 -49.48
CA LEU A 1182 11.99 -12.71 -50.77
C LEU A 1182 10.47 -12.52 -50.90
N GLU A 1183 9.85 -13.16 -51.91
CA GLU A 1183 8.44 -12.97 -52.26
C GLU A 1183 7.45 -13.42 -51.18
N ASP A 1184 7.87 -14.29 -50.26
CA ASP A 1184 7.06 -14.75 -49.14
C ASP A 1184 6.89 -13.70 -48.02
N GLU A 1185 7.53 -12.53 -48.15
CA GLU A 1185 7.41 -11.38 -47.25
C GLU A 1185 7.73 -11.68 -45.77
N LEU A 1186 8.41 -12.80 -45.46
CA LEU A 1186 8.57 -13.29 -44.08
C LEU A 1186 10.03 -13.33 -43.63
N LEU A 1187 10.31 -12.66 -42.51
CA LEU A 1187 11.50 -12.88 -41.69
C LEU A 1187 11.17 -13.90 -40.60
N THR A 1188 11.93 -15.00 -40.55
CA THR A 1188 11.83 -16.04 -39.52
C THR A 1188 13.08 -16.02 -38.64
N LEU A 1189 12.86 -15.88 -37.33
CA LEU A 1189 13.88 -16.02 -36.29
C LEU A 1189 13.75 -17.40 -35.64
N THR A 1190 14.85 -18.15 -35.53
CA THR A 1190 14.91 -19.40 -34.77
C THR A 1190 15.91 -19.27 -33.64
N LEU A 1191 15.43 -19.34 -32.40
CA LEU A 1191 16.21 -19.28 -31.16
C LEU A 1191 16.23 -20.67 -30.52
N SER A 1192 17.40 -21.18 -30.13
CA SER A 1192 17.53 -22.52 -29.51
C SER A 1192 18.70 -22.56 -28.51
N GLY A 1193 18.74 -23.61 -27.67
CA GLY A 1193 19.62 -23.66 -26.50
C GLY A 1193 18.99 -22.97 -25.28
N ASP A 1194 19.83 -22.43 -24.39
CA ASP A 1194 19.40 -21.51 -23.34
C ASP A 1194 19.57 -20.08 -23.87
N TRP A 1195 18.48 -19.51 -24.40
CA TRP A 1195 18.52 -18.27 -25.16
C TRP A 1195 17.84 -17.12 -24.42
N MET A 1196 18.28 -15.91 -24.75
CA MET A 1196 17.68 -14.65 -24.31
C MET A 1196 17.76 -13.63 -25.46
N ILE A 1197 16.63 -13.00 -25.77
CA ILE A 1197 16.56 -11.90 -26.74
C ILE A 1197 15.94 -10.68 -26.06
N ASN A 1198 16.59 -9.53 -26.23
CA ASN A 1198 16.18 -8.28 -25.59
C ASN A 1198 15.41 -7.40 -26.57
N ALA A 1199 15.98 -7.14 -27.75
CA ALA A 1199 15.41 -6.24 -28.74
C ALA A 1199 15.90 -6.53 -30.17
N MET A 1200 15.20 -5.96 -31.15
CA MET A 1200 15.56 -6.05 -32.57
C MET A 1200 15.13 -4.78 -33.32
N LYS A 1201 16.01 -4.19 -34.13
CA LYS A 1201 15.70 -3.07 -35.04
C LYS A 1201 15.79 -3.56 -36.48
N ILE A 1202 14.72 -3.39 -37.25
CA ILE A 1202 14.63 -3.78 -38.65
C ILE A 1202 14.47 -2.51 -39.49
N ARG A 1203 15.46 -2.21 -40.33
CA ARG A 1203 15.45 -1.03 -41.21
C ARG A 1203 15.76 -1.44 -42.66
N PRO A 1204 15.16 -0.81 -43.67
CA PRO A 1204 15.53 -1.06 -45.05
C PRO A 1204 16.99 -0.61 -45.27
N LYS A 1205 17.75 -1.37 -46.05
CA LYS A 1205 19.12 -0.99 -46.40
C LYS A 1205 19.08 0.34 -47.14
N LYS A 1206 19.75 1.37 -46.60
CA LYS A 1206 19.87 2.66 -47.30
C LYS A 1206 20.66 2.43 -48.58
N THR A 1207 20.01 2.58 -49.73
CA THR A 1207 20.69 2.77 -51.01
C THR A 1207 21.41 4.11 -50.93
N HIS A 1208 22.74 4.08 -50.89
CA HIS A 1208 23.57 5.29 -50.99
C HIS A 1208 23.48 5.92 -52.36
#